data_AF-A0A438MC71-F1
#
_entry.id   AF-A0A438MC71-F1
#
_cell.length_a   1.000
_cell.length_b   1.000
_cell.length_c   1.000
_cell.angle_alpha   90.00
_cell.angle_beta   90.00
_cell.angle_gamma   90.00
#
_symmetry.space_group_name_H-M   'P 1'
#
loop_
_entity.id
_entity.type
_entity.pdbx_description
1 polymer ?
#
loop_
_entity_poly.entity_id
_entity_poly.type
_entity_poly.pdbx_seq_one_letter_code
_entity_poly.pdbx_strand_id
1 'polypeptide(L)'
;MQNQVMPFRNMPTWPQCSLDSCEADQAGHGCDKCVTHASKEEFEAWLARIGPGSKIYLGKTQLTEKVLERIKESVSDQKDHPNFGHLSLRQAEIDGPIDLRYSRFATKPDFFRLKTSSYIDLEGAILEKGIKASSMEAPQGVDFYRATLGGGLDLEGSKIGDRLRIARCGTINGSLVLRGCEIGGELECYDMTVSGPAFLSGMLVEGDISIRNLSFSGDVQCFYTVSNRSMDISDCRFLDRVDCEGLRVAHDLIWDGAIFQQNAIFDKADMFGFIEGTAIFHGEASFTRTIFRSPTTIRACVRGVDLRETRFEAGTTLLLRYATVDMSGAVLAGPTNLVALSRPFQGLFNEPLEESAQLAGDPRVKLVDVNSVDTSSLTLTDIDLTHCRFAGAFNLDKLRLEGAWTFNNPPSKRIGLTPFIWTKRKIIEEERQWRALHRHSRPLRSGWGDPPSHEQDVPGLAALTTIYRQLRKGREDAKDEPGANDFYYGEMEMRRHSQEWRKAERWLLQAYWLLSGYGLRASRAFAWLGITMALTIILMMGFGLPQDPIKQEAIGTISDAGRRVTLEIEKQAPKNPSGARFTSKRLEKAINVTLNSAVFRSSGQDLTRAGTYIEMASRIVQPALLALGILAIRGRIKRGN
;
A
#
# COMPACT_ATOMS: atom_id res chain seq x y z
N MET A 1 -21.84 25.84 4.77
CA MET A 1 -22.99 26.56 5.36
C MET A 1 -22.55 27.14 6.70
N GLN A 2 -22.66 28.47 6.82
CA GLN A 2 -22.52 29.32 8.01
C GLN A 2 -21.18 29.33 8.78
N ASN A 3 -20.38 30.35 8.46
CA ASN A 3 -19.39 30.97 9.35
C ASN A 3 -20.08 31.40 10.66
N GLN A 4 -19.86 30.67 11.75
CA GLN A 4 -20.06 31.20 13.09
C GLN A 4 -18.77 31.88 13.54
N VAL A 5 -18.74 33.20 13.42
CA VAL A 5 -17.79 34.04 14.15
C VAL A 5 -18.11 33.87 15.64
N MET A 6 -17.28 33.10 16.34
CA MET A 6 -17.32 33.02 17.80
C MET A 6 -17.11 34.43 18.37
N PRO A 7 -17.95 34.90 19.30
CA PRO A 7 -17.77 36.22 19.90
C PRO A 7 -16.49 36.22 20.73
N PHE A 8 -15.65 37.24 20.53
CA PHE A 8 -14.57 37.58 21.45
C PHE A 8 -15.13 37.57 22.88
N ARG A 9 -14.72 36.62 23.72
CA ARG A 9 -15.03 36.65 25.16
C ARG A 9 -14.44 37.94 25.73
N ASN A 10 -15.30 38.89 26.08
CA ASN A 10 -14.95 40.06 26.88
C ASN A 10 -14.32 39.58 28.20
N MET A 11 -12.99 39.66 28.29
CA MET A 11 -12.26 39.46 29.53
C MET A 11 -12.49 40.66 30.46
N PRO A 12 -12.54 40.45 31.79
CA PRO A 12 -12.67 41.55 32.74
C PRO A 12 -11.52 42.55 32.55
N THR A 13 -11.86 43.80 32.27
CA THR A 13 -10.90 44.89 32.13
C THR A 13 -10.35 45.23 33.50
N TRP A 14 -9.05 45.01 33.70
CA TRP A 14 -8.33 45.54 34.87
C TRP A 14 -8.32 47.08 34.78
N PRO A 15 -8.34 47.82 35.92
CA PRO A 15 -8.27 49.28 35.89
C PRO A 15 -7.04 49.78 35.14
N GLN A 16 -7.21 50.85 34.36
CA GLN A 16 -6.12 51.50 33.62
C GLN A 16 -5.42 52.58 34.44
N CYS A 17 -4.15 52.83 34.13
CA CYS A 17 -3.30 53.84 34.75
C CYS A 17 -4.03 55.20 34.87
N SER A 18 -3.91 55.86 36.03
CA SER A 18 -4.57 57.14 36.31
C SER A 18 -4.05 58.34 35.50
N LEU A 19 -2.92 58.18 34.80
CA LEU A 19 -2.37 59.19 33.90
C LEU A 19 -3.14 59.22 32.57
N ASP A 20 -3.75 60.37 32.25
CA ASP A 20 -4.39 60.61 30.96
C ASP A 20 -3.40 60.29 29.81
N SER A 21 -3.87 59.59 28.77
CA SER A 21 -3.11 59.03 27.64
C SER A 21 -2.38 57.70 27.85
N CYS A 22 -2.34 57.15 29.07
CA CYS A 22 -1.74 55.84 29.31
C CYS A 22 -2.78 54.71 29.22
N GLU A 23 -2.58 53.75 28.31
CA GLU A 23 -3.45 52.57 28.21
C GLU A 23 -3.03 51.39 29.12
N ALA A 24 -1.94 51.54 29.86
CA ALA A 24 -1.35 50.47 30.66
C ALA A 24 -2.22 50.10 31.88
N ASP A 25 -2.13 48.85 32.31
CA ASP A 25 -2.83 48.35 33.49
C ASP A 25 -2.23 48.98 34.76
N GLN A 26 -3.07 49.29 35.75
CA GLN A 26 -2.60 49.68 37.08
C GLN A 26 -1.83 48.52 37.72
N ALA A 27 -0.73 48.83 38.41
CA ALA A 27 0.06 47.81 39.11
C ALA A 27 -0.72 47.11 40.25
N GLY A 28 -1.84 47.71 40.69
CA GLY A 28 -2.67 47.19 41.77
C GLY A 28 -2.04 47.43 43.15
N HIS A 29 -2.55 46.76 44.18
CA HIS A 29 -2.03 46.83 45.56
C HIS A 29 -1.87 48.28 46.10
N GLY A 30 -2.83 49.15 45.75
CA GLY A 30 -2.87 50.54 46.18
C GLY A 30 -1.95 51.49 45.39
N CYS A 31 -1.51 51.09 44.21
CA CYS A 31 -0.93 51.97 43.19
C CYS A 31 -1.97 52.17 42.06
N ASP A 32 -2.38 53.42 41.83
CA ASP A 32 -3.34 53.83 40.80
C ASP A 32 -2.67 54.12 39.44
N LYS A 33 -1.33 54.09 39.39
CA LYS A 33 -0.51 54.22 38.18
C LYS A 33 0.01 52.86 37.72
N CYS A 34 0.46 52.78 36.47
CA CYS A 34 1.25 51.65 36.00
C CYS A 34 2.69 51.73 36.55
N VAL A 35 3.41 50.61 36.56
CA VAL A 35 4.79 50.53 37.07
C VAL A 35 5.72 51.52 36.35
N THR A 36 5.48 51.78 35.06
CA THR A 36 6.30 52.71 34.26
C THR A 36 6.09 54.18 34.63
N HIS A 37 4.92 54.54 35.17
CA HIS A 37 4.58 55.93 35.57
C HIS A 37 4.64 56.16 37.08
N ALA A 38 4.91 55.12 37.89
CA ALA A 38 5.13 55.27 39.31
C ALA A 38 6.44 56.05 39.55
N SER A 39 6.42 57.03 40.47
CA SER A 39 7.67 57.63 40.95
C SER A 39 8.54 56.58 41.63
N LYS A 40 9.82 56.89 41.86
CA LYS A 40 10.71 55.97 42.57
C LYS A 40 10.15 55.62 43.96
N GLU A 41 9.66 56.61 44.70
CA GLU A 41 9.06 56.43 46.03
C GLU A 41 7.76 55.61 45.97
N GLU A 42 6.91 55.86 44.97
CA GLU A 42 5.67 55.09 44.75
C GLU A 42 5.99 53.62 44.40
N PHE A 43 7.02 53.38 43.60
CA PHE A 43 7.47 52.03 43.23
C PHE A 43 8.04 51.27 44.42
N GLU A 44 8.92 51.88 45.22
CA GLU A 44 9.43 51.26 46.47
C GLU A 44 8.29 50.93 47.45
N ALA A 45 7.33 51.86 47.61
CA ALA A 45 6.18 51.65 48.48
C ALA A 45 5.26 50.53 47.97
N TRP A 46 5.15 50.36 46.65
CA TRP A 46 4.40 49.26 46.04
C TRP A 46 5.13 47.92 46.19
N LEU A 47 6.46 47.87 45.97
CA LEU A 47 7.27 46.67 46.21
C LEU A 47 7.14 46.17 47.66
N ALA A 48 7.11 47.09 48.63
CA ALA A 48 6.92 46.73 50.05
C ALA A 48 5.51 46.17 50.39
N ARG A 49 4.51 46.32 49.50
CA ARG A 49 3.15 45.81 49.69
C ARG A 49 2.90 44.48 49.00
N ILE A 50 3.74 44.10 48.05
CA ILE A 50 3.67 42.80 47.39
C ILE A 50 4.51 41.78 48.15
N GLY A 51 4.16 40.51 47.99
CA GLY A 51 4.83 39.40 48.64
C GLY A 51 4.51 38.09 47.92
N PRO A 52 4.98 36.96 48.44
CA PRO A 52 4.67 35.64 47.89
C PRO A 52 3.16 35.42 47.76
N GLY A 53 2.69 35.10 46.55
CA GLY A 53 1.29 34.88 46.23
C GLY A 53 0.50 36.14 45.84
N SER A 54 1.14 37.31 45.76
CA SER A 54 0.49 38.54 45.25
C SER A 54 0.08 38.42 43.78
N LYS A 55 -0.94 39.18 43.38
CA LYS A 55 -1.43 39.24 42.00
C LYS A 55 -0.84 40.46 41.31
N ILE A 56 0.03 40.22 40.34
CA ILE A 56 0.82 41.24 39.67
C ILE A 56 0.26 41.47 38.26
N TYR A 57 -0.09 42.73 37.97
CA TYR A 57 -0.66 43.15 36.69
C TYR A 57 0.28 44.17 36.06
N LEU A 58 0.88 43.80 34.93
CA LEU A 58 1.84 44.59 34.16
C LEU A 58 1.41 44.63 32.69
N GLY A 59 0.10 44.61 32.43
CA GLY A 59 -0.42 44.63 31.07
C GLY A 59 -0.11 45.95 30.38
N LYS A 60 0.32 45.89 29.11
CA LYS A 60 0.66 47.04 28.26
C LYS A 60 1.72 47.98 28.85
N THR A 61 2.52 47.51 29.80
CA THR A 61 3.63 48.30 30.38
C THR A 61 4.93 48.10 29.62
N GLN A 62 5.76 49.14 29.60
CA GLN A 62 7.15 49.10 29.17
C GLN A 62 8.04 48.90 30.39
N LEU A 63 8.87 47.86 30.40
CA LEU A 63 9.71 47.48 31.53
C LEU A 63 11.14 47.19 31.08
N THR A 64 12.09 47.27 32.02
CA THR A 64 13.46 46.77 31.83
C THR A 64 13.64 45.51 32.67
N GLU A 65 14.58 44.65 32.29
CA GLU A 65 15.01 43.49 33.08
C GLU A 65 15.18 43.81 34.57
N LYS A 66 15.87 44.91 34.88
CA LYS A 66 16.11 45.34 36.27
C LYS A 66 14.83 45.61 37.06
N VAL A 67 13.78 46.12 36.41
CA VAL A 67 12.49 46.36 37.10
C VAL A 67 11.81 45.02 37.39
N LEU A 68 11.84 44.08 36.44
CA LEU A 68 11.24 42.76 36.62
C LEU A 68 11.97 41.95 37.71
N GLU A 69 13.30 42.00 37.75
CA GLU A 69 14.11 41.36 38.80
C GLU A 69 13.72 41.85 40.21
N ARG A 70 13.53 43.16 40.39
CA ARG A 70 13.11 43.73 41.68
C ARG A 70 11.71 43.28 42.10
N ILE A 71 10.79 43.12 41.13
CA ILE A 71 9.45 42.59 41.37
C ILE A 71 9.56 41.12 41.80
N LYS A 72 10.39 40.34 41.10
CA LYS A 72 10.67 38.93 41.37
C LYS A 72 11.21 38.74 42.78
N GLU A 73 12.23 39.50 43.18
CA GLU A 73 12.82 39.49 44.53
C GLU A 73 11.77 39.75 45.62
N SER A 74 10.81 40.65 45.37
CA SER A 74 9.77 41.01 46.35
C SER A 74 8.70 39.93 46.51
N VAL A 75 8.52 39.02 45.54
CA VAL A 75 7.55 37.92 45.59
C VAL A 75 8.19 36.55 45.84
N SER A 76 9.50 36.50 46.04
CA SER A 76 10.25 35.29 46.40
C SER A 76 9.91 34.80 47.81
N ASP A 77 9.77 33.48 47.95
CA ASP A 77 9.61 32.84 49.26
C ASP A 77 10.94 32.68 50.02
N GLN A 78 10.92 32.04 51.20
CA GLN A 78 12.12 31.85 52.03
C GLN A 78 13.21 30.97 51.38
N LYS A 79 12.90 30.29 50.27
CA LYS A 79 13.85 29.48 49.49
C LYS A 79 14.28 30.19 48.21
N ASP A 80 14.00 31.49 48.10
CA ASP A 80 14.25 32.32 46.92
C ASP A 80 13.55 31.81 45.66
N HIS A 81 12.38 31.18 45.82
CA HIS A 81 11.53 30.79 44.69
C HIS A 81 10.44 31.85 44.48
N PRO A 82 10.40 32.53 43.32
CA PRO A 82 9.38 33.53 43.04
C PRO A 82 7.98 32.90 43.03
N ASN A 83 7.06 33.43 43.84
CA ASN A 83 5.70 32.90 43.94
C ASN A 83 4.67 33.95 43.55
N PHE A 84 4.11 33.80 42.35
CA PHE A 84 3.08 34.69 41.81
C PHE A 84 1.68 34.08 42.02
N GLY A 85 0.79 34.82 42.68
CA GLY A 85 -0.63 34.45 42.73
C GLY A 85 -1.29 34.59 41.35
N HIS A 86 -0.90 35.63 40.63
CA HIS A 86 -1.19 35.83 39.21
C HIS A 86 -0.12 36.74 38.61
N LEU A 87 0.27 36.49 37.37
CA LEU A 87 1.14 37.37 36.60
C LEU A 87 0.51 37.64 35.23
N SER A 88 0.13 38.89 34.99
CA SER A 88 -0.31 39.37 33.69
C SER A 88 0.79 40.23 33.07
N LEU A 89 1.40 39.75 31.98
CA LEU A 89 2.31 40.48 31.10
C LEU A 89 1.65 40.73 29.73
N ARG A 90 0.32 40.83 29.71
CA ARG A 90 -0.47 40.97 28.48
C ARG A 90 -0.05 42.22 27.72
N GLN A 91 0.43 42.07 26.48
CA GLN A 91 0.93 43.18 25.65
C GLN A 91 2.05 44.01 26.31
N ALA A 92 2.73 43.45 27.32
CA ALA A 92 3.88 44.11 27.92
C ALA A 92 5.08 44.02 26.98
N GLU A 93 5.97 45.00 27.07
CA GLU A 93 7.24 45.03 26.35
C GLU A 93 8.36 45.14 27.39
N ILE A 94 9.27 44.16 27.37
CA ILE A 94 10.37 44.05 28.33
C ILE A 94 11.70 44.12 27.58
N ASP A 95 12.47 45.16 27.85
CA ASP A 95 13.84 45.26 27.34
C ASP A 95 14.79 44.45 28.22
N GLY A 96 15.28 43.33 27.66
CA GLY A 96 16.11 42.34 28.32
C GLY A 96 15.41 41.00 28.58
N PRO A 97 16.12 40.04 29.17
CA PRO A 97 15.61 38.70 29.41
C PRO A 97 14.52 38.66 30.48
N ILE A 98 13.67 37.64 30.39
CA ILE A 98 12.62 37.34 31.35
C ILE A 98 13.00 36.04 32.09
N ASP A 99 13.67 36.17 33.24
CA ASP A 99 14.04 35.04 34.10
C ASP A 99 12.92 34.75 35.11
N LEU A 100 12.18 33.66 34.85
CA LEU A 100 11.13 33.13 35.71
C LEU A 100 11.44 31.68 36.11
N ARG A 101 12.73 31.33 36.20
CA ARG A 101 13.16 30.01 36.64
C ARG A 101 12.65 29.68 38.02
N TYR A 102 12.27 28.42 38.21
CA TYR A 102 11.75 27.87 39.47
C TYR A 102 10.57 28.65 40.06
N SER A 103 9.94 29.52 39.27
CA SER A 103 8.82 30.36 39.71
C SER A 103 7.54 29.54 39.80
N ARG A 104 6.71 29.82 40.80
CA ARG A 104 5.41 29.18 40.98
C ARG A 104 4.28 30.12 40.60
N PHE A 105 3.33 29.58 39.84
CA PHE A 105 2.12 30.27 39.40
C PHE A 105 0.88 29.47 39.82
N ALA A 106 0.11 29.99 40.78
CA ALA A 106 -1.13 29.36 41.24
C ALA A 106 -2.31 29.51 40.24
N THR A 107 -2.19 30.47 39.33
CA THR A 107 -3.14 30.72 38.25
C THR A 107 -2.42 30.73 36.91
N LYS A 108 -3.19 30.68 35.80
CA LYS A 108 -2.63 30.72 34.44
C LYS A 108 -2.02 32.12 34.19
N PRO A 109 -0.68 32.27 34.07
CA PRO A 109 -0.10 33.55 33.70
C PRO A 109 -0.49 33.92 32.27
N ASP A 110 -0.71 35.22 32.02
CA ASP A 110 -1.15 35.75 30.73
C ASP A 110 -0.02 36.56 30.08
N PHE A 111 0.67 35.94 29.14
CA PHE A 111 1.74 36.50 28.30
C PHE A 111 1.23 36.78 26.88
N PHE A 112 -0.09 36.93 26.71
CA PHE A 112 -0.66 37.23 25.41
C PHE A 112 -0.05 38.49 24.80
N ARG A 113 0.59 38.34 23.63
CA ARG A 113 1.31 39.42 22.93
C ARG A 113 2.43 40.07 23.74
N LEU A 114 3.03 39.35 24.68
CA LEU A 114 4.26 39.77 25.36
C LEU A 114 5.40 39.90 24.35
N LYS A 115 6.22 40.94 24.48
CA LYS A 115 7.46 41.07 23.73
C LYS A 115 8.65 41.22 24.66
N THR A 116 9.72 40.50 24.37
CA THR A 116 11.04 40.71 24.96
C THR A 116 12.06 40.96 23.87
N SER A 117 13.11 41.75 24.16
CA SER A 117 14.27 41.88 23.27
C SER A 117 15.24 40.69 23.35
N SER A 118 14.99 39.70 24.21
CA SER A 118 15.90 38.59 24.52
C SER A 118 15.15 37.24 24.67
N TYR A 119 15.42 36.46 25.72
CA TYR A 119 14.89 35.13 25.97
C TYR A 119 13.87 35.12 27.13
N ILE A 120 13.03 34.08 27.17
CA ILE A 120 12.12 33.79 28.29
C ILE A 120 12.50 32.45 28.89
N ASP A 121 12.90 32.44 30.16
CA ASP A 121 13.32 31.24 30.86
C ASP A 121 12.32 30.87 31.95
N LEU A 122 11.70 29.71 31.78
CA LEU A 122 10.76 29.08 32.71
C LEU A 122 11.30 27.72 33.17
N GLU A 123 12.62 27.52 33.19
CA GLU A 123 13.25 26.29 33.66
C GLU A 123 12.77 25.97 35.08
N GLY A 124 12.25 24.76 35.27
CA GLY A 124 11.76 24.30 36.58
C GLY A 124 10.54 25.07 37.12
N ALA A 125 9.94 25.97 36.34
CA ALA A 125 8.76 26.73 36.77
C ALA A 125 7.55 25.81 37.00
N ILE A 126 6.71 26.13 37.99
CA ILE A 126 5.50 25.37 38.33
C ILE A 126 4.29 26.17 37.88
N LEU A 127 3.71 25.77 36.74
CA LEU A 127 2.55 26.37 36.10
C LEU A 127 1.31 25.51 36.37
N GLU A 128 0.70 25.68 37.55
CA GLU A 128 -0.37 24.78 38.04
C GLU A 128 -1.59 24.68 37.11
N LYS A 129 -1.88 25.74 36.34
CA LYS A 129 -3.00 25.80 35.40
C LYS A 129 -2.56 26.00 33.94
N GLY A 130 -1.29 25.72 33.64
CA GLY A 130 -0.68 25.97 32.34
C GLY A 130 -0.36 27.45 32.13
N ILE A 131 -0.17 27.87 30.88
CA ILE A 131 0.26 29.23 30.50
C ILE A 131 -0.46 29.68 29.23
N LYS A 132 -0.78 30.97 29.13
CA LYS A 132 -1.34 31.59 27.93
C LYS A 132 -0.32 32.56 27.37
N ALA A 133 0.33 32.21 26.27
CA ALA A 133 1.44 32.96 25.69
C ALA A 133 1.29 33.07 24.17
N SER A 134 0.05 33.20 23.69
CA SER A 134 -0.26 33.34 22.27
C SER A 134 0.25 34.68 21.74
N SER A 135 0.80 34.63 20.53
CA SER A 135 1.32 35.78 19.77
C SER A 135 2.44 36.54 20.49
N MET A 136 3.22 35.88 21.35
CA MET A 136 4.38 36.49 22.00
C MET A 136 5.58 36.57 21.05
N GLU A 137 6.52 37.47 21.32
CA GLU A 137 7.78 37.63 20.58
C GLU A 137 8.97 37.46 21.53
N ALA A 138 9.78 36.42 21.28
CA ALA A 138 10.99 36.09 22.06
C ALA A 138 12.15 35.72 21.12
N PRO A 139 12.95 36.70 20.67
CA PRO A 139 13.94 36.51 19.61
C PRO A 139 15.09 35.58 19.99
N GLN A 140 15.45 35.43 21.27
CA GLN A 140 16.53 34.52 21.68
C GLN A 140 16.02 33.15 22.18
N GLY A 141 14.71 32.93 22.18
CA GLY A 141 14.13 31.64 22.53
C GLY A 141 13.28 31.63 23.80
N VAL A 142 12.62 30.49 24.01
CA VAL A 142 11.80 30.21 25.19
C VAL A 142 12.10 28.81 25.72
N ASP A 143 12.30 28.71 27.03
CA ASP A 143 12.73 27.48 27.68
C ASP A 143 11.74 27.03 28.77
N PHE A 144 11.19 25.84 28.63
CA PHE A 144 10.33 25.16 29.61
C PHE A 144 11.00 23.91 30.18
N TYR A 145 12.33 23.78 30.10
CA TYR A 145 13.04 22.60 30.59
C TYR A 145 12.70 22.29 32.05
N ARG A 146 12.24 21.06 32.32
CA ARG A 146 11.79 20.61 33.65
C ARG A 146 10.66 21.44 34.27
N ALA A 147 9.99 22.30 33.51
CA ALA A 147 8.80 23.02 33.98
C ALA A 147 7.65 22.03 34.24
N THR A 148 6.86 22.28 35.28
CA THR A 148 5.64 21.50 35.56
C THR A 148 4.44 22.20 34.97
N LEU A 149 3.77 21.58 34.00
CA LEU A 149 2.60 22.14 33.30
C LEU A 149 1.32 21.41 33.72
N GLY A 150 0.69 21.89 34.79
CA GLY A 150 -0.58 21.35 35.30
C GLY A 150 -1.81 21.69 34.43
N GLY A 151 -1.62 22.43 33.34
CA GLY A 151 -2.62 22.74 32.33
C GLY A 151 -1.99 22.88 30.93
N GLY A 152 -2.74 23.41 29.97
CA GLY A 152 -2.26 23.56 28.59
C GLY A 152 -1.19 24.64 28.39
N LEU A 153 -0.33 24.42 27.40
CA LEU A 153 0.69 25.36 26.91
C LEU A 153 0.20 25.96 25.59
N ASP A 154 -0.04 27.27 25.58
CA ASP A 154 -0.57 27.99 24.43
C ASP A 154 0.45 29.02 23.93
N LEU A 155 1.01 28.76 22.75
CA LEU A 155 1.97 29.58 22.01
C LEU A 155 1.45 29.87 20.59
N GLU A 156 0.14 29.94 20.42
CA GLU A 156 -0.48 30.14 19.11
C GLU A 156 -0.02 31.46 18.47
N GLY A 157 0.51 31.39 17.24
CA GLY A 157 0.96 32.55 16.48
C GLY A 157 2.19 33.26 17.06
N SER A 158 2.91 32.62 17.98
CA SER A 158 4.09 33.21 18.61
C SER A 158 5.30 33.18 17.70
N LYS A 159 6.22 34.13 17.88
CA LYS A 159 7.48 34.25 17.14
C LYS A 159 8.64 34.04 18.09
N ILE A 160 9.38 32.97 17.85
CA ILE A 160 10.52 32.55 18.65
C ILE A 160 11.72 32.53 17.72
N GLY A 161 12.81 33.20 18.06
CA GLY A 161 13.98 33.21 17.18
C GLY A 161 14.78 31.92 17.35
N ASP A 162 15.74 31.90 18.28
CA ASP A 162 16.76 30.84 18.28
C ASP A 162 16.26 29.43 18.66
N ARG A 163 15.51 29.28 19.75
CA ARG A 163 15.09 27.95 20.23
C ARG A 163 13.79 27.97 21.03
N LEU A 164 12.91 27.00 20.78
CA LEU A 164 11.82 26.63 21.68
C LEU A 164 12.13 25.27 22.30
N ARG A 165 12.36 25.22 23.61
CA ARG A 165 12.62 23.96 24.33
C ARG A 165 11.48 23.64 25.30
N ILE A 166 10.81 22.51 25.09
CA ILE A 166 9.77 21.97 25.96
C ILE A 166 10.16 20.54 26.30
N ALA A 167 10.96 20.35 27.34
CA ALA A 167 11.59 19.06 27.60
C ALA A 167 11.58 18.68 29.06
N ARG A 168 11.39 17.37 29.33
CA ARG A 168 11.36 16.80 30.69
C ARG A 168 10.33 17.47 31.60
N CYS A 169 9.22 17.95 31.04
CA CYS A 169 8.15 18.62 31.78
C CYS A 169 7.22 17.64 32.54
N GLY A 170 7.50 16.34 32.52
CA GLY A 170 6.61 15.31 33.04
C GLY A 170 5.37 15.14 32.15
N THR A 171 4.18 15.46 32.68
CA THR A 171 2.92 15.41 31.93
C THR A 171 2.33 16.80 31.79
N ILE A 172 2.07 17.23 30.55
CA ILE A 172 1.21 18.39 30.28
C ILE A 172 -0.24 17.95 30.45
N ASN A 173 -0.88 18.41 31.52
CA ASN A 173 -2.29 18.14 31.83
C ASN A 173 -3.25 19.04 31.02
N GLY A 174 -3.08 19.06 29.70
CA GLY A 174 -3.87 19.88 28.79
C GLY A 174 -3.33 19.84 27.36
N SER A 175 -3.81 20.76 26.52
CA SER A 175 -3.38 20.87 25.13
C SER A 175 -2.01 21.53 24.98
N LEU A 176 -1.25 21.09 23.98
CA LEU A 176 -0.06 21.77 23.47
C LEU A 176 -0.45 22.51 22.19
N VAL A 177 -0.41 23.84 22.19
CA VAL A 177 -0.84 24.67 21.05
C VAL A 177 0.36 25.45 20.51
N LEU A 178 0.89 25.04 19.37
CA LEU A 178 1.94 25.72 18.59
C LEU A 178 1.43 26.14 17.20
N ARG A 179 0.11 26.27 17.04
CA ARG A 179 -0.51 26.60 15.75
C ARG A 179 0.02 27.93 15.24
N GLY A 180 0.49 27.96 13.99
CA GLY A 180 1.01 29.18 13.36
C GLY A 180 2.25 29.77 14.05
N CYS A 181 2.93 29.01 14.92
CA CYS A 181 4.15 29.46 15.56
C CYS A 181 5.29 29.54 14.55
N GLU A 182 6.05 30.63 14.57
CA GLU A 182 7.26 30.82 13.77
C GLU A 182 8.48 30.61 14.67
N ILE A 183 9.35 29.67 14.34
CA ILE A 183 10.58 29.34 15.07
C ILE A 183 11.77 29.52 14.13
N GLY A 184 12.61 30.52 14.40
CA GLY A 184 13.78 30.87 13.57
C GLY A 184 14.96 29.90 13.69
N GLY A 185 14.97 29.06 14.72
CA GLY A 185 15.94 27.99 14.92
C GLY A 185 15.25 26.69 15.30
N GLU A 186 15.60 26.10 16.45
CA GLU A 186 15.26 24.70 16.78
C GLU A 186 14.00 24.57 17.64
N LEU A 187 13.20 23.54 17.35
CA LEU A 187 12.12 23.07 18.23
C LEU A 187 12.56 21.77 18.91
N GLU A 188 12.70 21.79 20.22
CA GLU A 188 13.06 20.63 21.03
C GLU A 188 11.91 20.23 21.95
N CYS A 189 11.30 19.08 21.70
CA CYS A 189 10.33 18.45 22.59
C CYS A 189 10.79 17.03 22.92
N TYR A 190 11.16 16.73 24.17
CA TYR A 190 11.60 15.37 24.53
C TYR A 190 11.29 14.96 25.98
N ASP A 191 11.21 13.64 26.20
CA ASP A 191 11.04 13.01 27.51
C ASP A 191 9.78 13.51 28.26
N MET A 192 8.62 13.52 27.62
CA MET A 192 7.38 14.05 28.21
C MET A 192 6.11 13.40 27.67
N THR A 193 5.00 13.60 28.38
CA THR A 193 3.66 13.17 27.96
C THR A 193 2.74 14.37 27.77
N VAL A 194 1.97 14.39 26.68
CA VAL A 194 0.89 15.35 26.45
C VAL A 194 -0.44 14.61 26.57
N SER A 195 -1.21 14.92 27.61
CA SER A 195 -2.48 14.23 27.88
C SER A 195 -3.64 14.73 27.02
N GLY A 196 -3.59 16.00 26.59
CA GLY A 196 -4.57 16.59 25.69
C GLY A 196 -4.13 16.58 24.21
N PRO A 197 -4.93 17.17 23.31
CA PRO A 197 -4.58 17.32 21.91
C PRO A 197 -3.37 18.23 21.69
N ALA A 198 -2.55 17.93 20.68
CA ALA A 198 -1.44 18.76 20.22
C ALA A 198 -1.78 19.42 18.88
N PHE A 199 -1.85 20.74 18.86
CA PHE A 199 -2.16 21.54 17.67
C PHE A 199 -0.88 22.22 17.18
N LEU A 200 -0.25 21.63 16.17
CA LEU A 200 1.03 22.05 15.59
C LEU A 200 0.87 22.61 14.16
N SER A 201 -0.37 22.85 13.74
CA SER A 201 -0.74 23.19 12.36
C SER A 201 -0.22 24.55 11.94
N GLY A 202 0.32 24.65 10.72
CA GLY A 202 0.84 25.88 10.14
C GLY A 202 2.09 26.42 10.84
N MET A 203 2.76 25.60 11.64
CA MET A 203 4.02 25.96 12.26
C MET A 203 5.12 26.03 11.19
N LEU A 204 5.99 27.04 11.30
CA LEU A 204 7.18 27.21 10.47
C LEU A 204 8.40 27.10 11.37
N VAL A 205 9.26 26.12 11.10
CA VAL A 205 10.52 25.93 11.81
C VAL A 205 11.66 26.01 10.80
N GLU A 206 12.52 27.00 10.96
CA GLU A 206 13.69 27.21 10.11
C GLU A 206 14.82 26.22 10.43
N GLY A 207 14.93 25.79 11.69
CA GLY A 207 15.85 24.77 12.16
C GLY A 207 15.25 23.36 12.23
N ASP A 208 15.87 22.49 13.04
CA ASP A 208 15.42 21.11 13.21
C ASP A 208 14.21 21.01 14.16
N ILE A 209 13.27 20.12 13.83
CA ILE A 209 12.18 19.72 14.71
C ILE A 209 12.56 18.40 15.39
N SER A 210 12.87 18.43 16.67
CA SER A 210 13.23 17.26 17.46
C SER A 210 12.13 16.92 18.46
N ILE A 211 11.26 15.98 18.12
CA ILE A 211 10.20 15.43 18.98
C ILE A 211 10.58 13.99 19.34
N ARG A 212 11.18 13.74 20.51
CA ARG A 212 11.76 12.42 20.83
C ARG A 212 11.25 11.84 22.14
N ASN A 213 10.96 10.54 22.16
CA ASN A 213 10.51 9.86 23.37
C ASN A 213 9.30 10.56 24.03
N LEU A 214 8.32 10.95 23.19
CA LEU A 214 7.09 11.61 23.61
C LEU A 214 5.91 10.64 23.59
N SER A 215 4.97 10.82 24.50
CA SER A 215 3.67 10.14 24.45
C SER A 215 2.54 11.14 24.29
N PHE A 216 1.79 11.05 23.20
CA PHE A 216 0.59 11.83 22.93
C PHE A 216 -0.65 10.98 23.19
N SER A 217 -1.46 11.41 24.17
CA SER A 217 -2.70 10.71 24.52
C SER A 217 -3.92 11.17 23.72
N GLY A 218 -3.86 12.38 23.14
CA GLY A 218 -4.90 12.90 22.25
C GLY A 218 -4.38 13.16 20.84
N ASP A 219 -5.28 13.66 19.98
CA ASP A 219 -4.99 13.96 18.57
C ASP A 219 -3.76 14.86 18.37
N VAL A 220 -2.96 14.55 17.35
CA VAL A 220 -1.85 15.40 16.90
C VAL A 220 -2.16 15.94 15.50
N GLN A 221 -2.24 17.26 15.39
CA GLN A 221 -2.60 17.97 14.15
C GLN A 221 -1.45 18.85 13.65
N CYS A 222 -0.81 18.44 12.56
CA CYS A 222 0.35 19.09 11.92
C CYS A 222 0.04 19.52 10.48
N PHE A 223 -1.16 20.05 10.22
CA PHE A 223 -1.55 20.49 8.89
C PHE A 223 -0.63 21.58 8.37
N TYR A 224 -0.10 21.42 7.15
CA TYR A 224 0.73 22.44 6.49
C TYR A 224 1.91 22.94 7.35
N THR A 225 2.41 22.11 8.25
CA THR A 225 3.62 22.39 9.02
C THR A 225 4.83 22.32 8.10
N VAL A 226 5.78 23.24 8.28
CA VAL A 226 6.99 23.32 7.47
C VAL A 226 8.22 23.21 8.37
N SER A 227 9.05 22.22 8.08
CA SER A 227 10.42 22.09 8.58
C SER A 227 11.39 22.37 7.44
N ASN A 228 12.19 23.44 7.55
CA ASN A 228 13.25 23.74 6.59
C ASN A 228 14.52 22.90 6.83
N ARG A 229 14.53 22.07 7.88
CA ARG A 229 15.56 21.08 8.16
C ARG A 229 14.94 19.71 8.43
N SER A 230 15.58 18.90 9.27
CA SER A 230 15.13 17.54 9.57
C SER A 230 14.02 17.55 10.63
N MET A 231 13.16 16.55 10.55
CA MET A 231 12.11 16.31 11.54
C MET A 231 12.32 14.93 12.14
N ASP A 232 12.57 14.88 13.45
CA ASP A 232 12.76 13.65 14.21
C ASP A 232 11.55 13.44 15.12
N ILE A 233 10.86 12.32 14.93
CA ILE A 233 9.73 11.83 15.74
C ILE A 233 10.05 10.47 16.39
N SER A 234 11.33 10.17 16.62
CA SER A 234 11.78 8.86 17.11
C SER A 234 11.27 8.54 18.52
N ASP A 235 11.00 7.26 18.75
CA ASP A 235 10.47 6.71 20.01
C ASP A 235 9.18 7.38 20.50
N CYS A 236 8.45 8.07 19.61
CA CYS A 236 7.18 8.69 19.95
C CYS A 236 6.04 7.67 19.93
N ARG A 237 5.09 7.82 20.87
CA ARG A 237 3.87 7.03 20.96
C ARG A 237 2.66 7.94 20.76
N PHE A 238 1.92 7.70 19.68
CA PHE A 238 0.69 8.40 19.35
C PHE A 238 -0.49 7.47 19.63
N LEU A 239 -1.23 7.73 20.72
CA LEU A 239 -2.35 6.89 21.14
C LEU A 239 -3.64 7.17 20.35
N ASP A 240 -3.75 8.37 19.79
CA ASP A 240 -4.90 8.79 18.97
C ASP A 240 -4.45 9.15 17.53
N ARG A 241 -5.35 9.73 16.74
CA ARG A 241 -5.10 10.07 15.34
C ARG A 241 -3.97 11.08 15.18
N VAL A 242 -3.12 10.84 14.18
CA VAL A 242 -2.10 11.79 13.71
C VAL A 242 -2.46 12.28 12.33
N ASP A 243 -2.56 13.59 12.17
CA ASP A 243 -2.89 14.21 10.90
C ASP A 243 -1.85 15.26 10.50
N CYS A 244 -1.05 14.91 9.51
CA CYS A 244 0.06 15.69 8.96
C CYS A 244 -0.21 16.05 7.49
N GLU A 245 -1.47 16.26 7.09
CA GLU A 245 -1.79 16.65 5.72
C GLU A 245 -1.03 17.92 5.31
N GLY A 246 -0.33 17.86 4.18
CA GLY A 246 0.45 18.98 3.65
C GLY A 246 1.77 19.25 4.39
N LEU A 247 2.23 18.34 5.24
CA LEU A 247 3.53 18.44 5.91
C LEU A 247 4.66 18.58 4.88
N ARG A 248 5.57 19.53 5.11
CA ARG A 248 6.77 19.73 4.30
C ARG A 248 8.01 19.56 5.15
N VAL A 249 8.89 18.65 4.73
CA VAL A 249 10.20 18.43 5.37
C VAL A 249 11.27 18.59 4.30
N ALA A 250 12.12 19.61 4.47
CA ALA A 250 13.15 19.96 3.49
C ALA A 250 14.39 19.04 3.54
N HIS A 251 14.61 18.36 4.66
CA HIS A 251 15.62 17.31 4.81
C HIS A 251 14.97 16.01 5.28
N ASP A 252 15.53 15.36 6.30
CA ASP A 252 15.23 13.98 6.63
C ASP A 252 14.07 13.90 7.63
N LEU A 253 13.21 12.90 7.45
CA LEU A 253 12.18 12.51 8.42
C LEU A 253 12.65 11.23 9.11
N ILE A 254 12.92 11.33 10.41
CA ILE A 254 13.36 10.21 11.24
C ILE A 254 12.21 9.80 12.14
N TRP A 255 11.81 8.54 12.11
CA TRP A 255 10.69 8.03 12.92
C TRP A 255 10.98 6.67 13.55
N ASP A 256 12.26 6.43 13.86
CA ASP A 256 12.67 5.13 14.38
C ASP A 256 12.00 4.85 15.72
N GLY A 257 11.38 3.68 15.86
CA GLY A 257 10.65 3.31 17.07
C GLY A 257 9.32 4.06 17.27
N ALA A 258 8.87 4.87 16.30
CA ALA A 258 7.58 5.56 16.41
C ALA A 258 6.40 4.58 16.33
N ILE A 259 5.41 4.75 17.21
CA ILE A 259 4.23 3.89 17.32
C ILE A 259 2.96 4.72 17.15
N PHE A 260 2.16 4.38 16.15
CA PHE A 260 0.85 4.97 15.86
C PHE A 260 -0.25 3.96 16.19
N GLN A 261 -1.03 4.21 17.23
CA GLN A 261 -2.11 3.32 17.66
C GLN A 261 -3.34 3.42 16.75
N GLN A 262 -3.61 4.61 16.22
CA GLN A 262 -4.70 4.88 15.29
C GLN A 262 -4.15 5.23 13.89
N ASN A 263 -5.02 5.76 13.03
CA ASN A 263 -4.65 6.15 11.68
C ASN A 263 -3.66 7.33 11.68
N ALA A 264 -2.68 7.26 10.77
CA ALA A 264 -1.70 8.30 10.53
C ALA A 264 -1.83 8.81 9.08
N ILE A 265 -2.05 10.11 8.92
CA ILE A 265 -2.32 10.73 7.62
C ILE A 265 -1.15 11.65 7.28
N PHE A 266 -0.50 11.40 6.14
CA PHE A 266 0.59 12.19 5.57
C PHE A 266 0.23 12.67 4.15
N ASP A 267 -1.06 12.80 3.87
CA ASP A 267 -1.58 13.15 2.55
C ASP A 267 -1.03 14.50 2.07
N LYS A 268 -0.75 14.61 0.77
CA LYS A 268 -0.20 15.83 0.13
C LYS A 268 1.10 16.35 0.77
N ALA A 269 1.80 15.53 1.53
CA ALA A 269 3.09 15.91 2.09
C ALA A 269 4.17 16.03 0.99
N ASP A 270 5.18 16.88 1.22
CA ASP A 270 6.32 17.09 0.32
C ASP A 270 7.62 16.81 1.09
N MET A 271 8.23 15.66 0.79
CA MET A 271 9.41 15.12 1.49
C MET A 271 10.63 15.24 0.58
N PHE A 272 11.55 16.14 0.96
CA PHE A 272 12.74 16.42 0.17
C PHE A 272 13.91 15.48 0.50
N GLY A 273 14.11 15.11 1.76
CA GLY A 273 15.19 14.22 2.19
C GLY A 273 14.77 12.75 2.33
N PHE A 274 15.55 12.01 3.12
CA PHE A 274 15.36 10.58 3.36
C PHE A 274 14.30 10.34 4.44
N ILE A 275 13.72 9.13 4.40
CA ILE A 275 12.94 8.60 5.52
C ILE A 275 13.80 7.54 6.18
N GLU A 276 14.02 7.72 7.48
CA GLU A 276 14.89 6.87 8.27
C GLU A 276 14.15 6.24 9.46
N GLY A 277 14.56 5.02 9.79
CA GLY A 277 13.99 4.26 10.91
C GLY A 277 12.79 3.39 10.53
N THR A 278 12.33 2.64 11.54
CA THR A 278 11.18 1.74 11.45
C THR A 278 10.02 2.26 12.30
N ALA A 279 8.85 2.40 11.69
CA ALA A 279 7.62 2.80 12.38
C ALA A 279 6.60 1.66 12.48
N ILE A 280 5.82 1.64 13.55
CA ILE A 280 4.72 0.70 13.78
C ILE A 280 3.39 1.45 13.68
N PHE A 281 2.52 1.01 12.78
CA PHE A 281 1.17 1.53 12.61
C PHE A 281 0.17 0.41 12.92
N HIS A 282 -0.55 0.54 14.04
CA HIS A 282 -1.67 -0.35 14.35
C HIS A 282 -2.91 0.00 13.51
N GLY A 283 -3.05 1.28 13.14
CA GLY A 283 -4.05 1.77 12.18
C GLY A 283 -3.57 1.73 10.73
N GLU A 284 -4.25 2.52 9.89
CA GLU A 284 -3.87 2.74 8.48
C GLU A 284 -2.91 3.93 8.36
N ALA A 285 -1.96 3.83 7.42
CA ALA A 285 -1.05 4.91 7.06
C ALA A 285 -1.38 5.41 5.65
N SER A 286 -1.77 6.67 5.51
CA SER A 286 -2.10 7.28 4.21
C SER A 286 -1.02 8.25 3.77
N PHE A 287 -0.57 8.09 2.53
CA PHE A 287 0.37 8.98 1.81
C PHE A 287 -0.24 9.43 0.48
N THR A 288 -1.56 9.63 0.47
CA THR A 288 -2.29 9.97 -0.75
C THR A 288 -1.78 11.30 -1.30
N ARG A 289 -1.37 11.35 -2.56
CA ARG A 289 -0.76 12.53 -3.21
C ARG A 289 0.52 13.06 -2.55
N THR A 290 1.21 12.25 -1.76
CA THR A 290 2.51 12.61 -1.18
C THR A 290 3.59 12.58 -2.26
N ILE A 291 4.58 13.48 -2.15
CA ILE A 291 5.73 13.54 -3.04
C ILE A 291 6.98 13.18 -2.25
N PHE A 292 7.67 12.12 -2.68
CA PHE A 292 8.99 11.75 -2.19
C PHE A 292 10.03 12.11 -3.26
N ARG A 293 10.86 13.11 -2.97
CA ARG A 293 11.81 13.66 -3.96
C ARG A 293 13.15 12.93 -3.95
N SER A 294 13.62 12.55 -2.77
CA SER A 294 14.86 11.80 -2.61
C SER A 294 14.62 10.29 -2.61
N PRO A 295 15.68 9.48 -2.83
CA PRO A 295 15.57 8.04 -2.66
C PRO A 295 15.11 7.70 -1.24
N THR A 296 14.09 6.87 -1.07
CA THR A 296 13.55 6.59 0.27
C THR A 296 13.48 5.09 0.56
N THR A 297 13.73 4.73 1.82
CA THR A 297 13.51 3.37 2.32
C THR A 297 12.49 3.44 3.45
N ILE A 298 11.25 3.06 3.17
CA ILE A 298 10.18 3.07 4.16
C ILE A 298 10.14 1.69 4.81
N ARG A 299 10.41 1.64 6.12
CA ARG A 299 10.32 0.42 6.94
C ARG A 299 9.12 0.55 7.87
N ALA A 300 8.10 -0.28 7.66
CA ALA A 300 6.90 -0.19 8.47
C ALA A 300 6.21 -1.53 8.71
N CYS A 301 5.76 -1.72 9.96
CA CYS A 301 4.74 -2.71 10.31
C CYS A 301 3.39 -2.01 10.31
N VAL A 302 2.49 -2.37 9.40
CA VAL A 302 1.27 -1.59 9.16
C VAL A 302 0.17 -2.47 8.61
N ARG A 303 -1.09 -2.20 8.97
CA ARG A 303 -2.24 -2.97 8.50
C ARG A 303 -2.68 -2.57 7.08
N GLY A 304 -2.65 -1.27 6.79
CA GLY A 304 -3.05 -0.71 5.49
C GLY A 304 -2.17 0.49 5.12
N VAL A 305 -1.68 0.52 3.88
CA VAL A 305 -0.90 1.64 3.33
C VAL A 305 -1.58 2.13 2.07
N ASP A 306 -1.98 3.39 2.11
CA ASP A 306 -2.59 4.06 0.97
C ASP A 306 -1.55 4.94 0.27
N LEU A 307 -1.12 4.52 -0.93
CA LEU A 307 -0.16 5.21 -1.79
C LEU A 307 -0.85 5.76 -3.05
N ARG A 308 -2.14 6.08 -2.96
CA ARG A 308 -2.89 6.58 -4.11
C ARG A 308 -2.37 7.92 -4.59
N GLU A 309 -2.15 8.03 -5.89
CA GLU A 309 -1.62 9.24 -6.54
C GLU A 309 -0.28 9.74 -5.94
N THR A 310 0.44 8.90 -5.19
CA THR A 310 1.75 9.22 -4.61
C THR A 310 2.80 9.31 -5.72
N ARG A 311 3.74 10.26 -5.60
CA ARG A 311 4.83 10.45 -6.55
C ARG A 311 6.17 10.12 -5.91
N PHE A 312 6.86 9.13 -6.46
CA PHE A 312 8.25 8.83 -6.13
C PHE A 312 9.14 9.39 -7.26
N GLU A 313 9.82 10.52 -7.01
CA GLU A 313 10.71 11.15 -8.01
C GLU A 313 12.06 10.44 -8.14
N ALA A 314 12.41 9.60 -7.15
CA ALA A 314 13.62 8.79 -7.12
C ALA A 314 13.33 7.32 -6.78
N GLY A 315 14.38 6.50 -6.72
CA GLY A 315 14.25 5.07 -6.38
C GLY A 315 13.76 4.87 -4.95
N THR A 316 12.83 3.93 -4.76
CA THR A 316 12.17 3.71 -3.46
C THR A 316 12.17 2.23 -3.09
N THR A 317 12.41 1.93 -1.82
CA THR A 317 12.24 0.57 -1.28
C THR A 317 11.25 0.59 -0.13
N LEU A 318 10.12 -0.08 -0.31
CA LEU A 318 9.07 -0.26 0.68
C LEU A 318 9.26 -1.64 1.32
N LEU A 319 9.77 -1.66 2.55
CA LEU A 319 9.93 -2.86 3.36
C LEU A 319 8.76 -2.93 4.33
N LEU A 320 7.77 -3.77 4.01
CA LEU A 320 6.50 -3.81 4.73
C LEU A 320 6.23 -5.19 5.34
N ARG A 321 5.38 -5.20 6.37
CA ARG A 321 4.88 -6.40 7.02
C ARG A 321 3.42 -6.19 7.43
N TYR A 322 2.58 -7.24 7.30
CA TYR A 322 1.12 -7.22 7.55
C TYR A 322 0.28 -6.33 6.62
N ALA A 323 0.92 -5.61 5.69
CA ALA A 323 0.32 -4.48 5.00
C ALA A 323 -0.62 -4.86 3.86
N THR A 324 -1.73 -4.14 3.75
CA THR A 324 -2.55 -4.08 2.54
C THR A 324 -2.23 -2.77 1.82
N VAL A 325 -1.67 -2.83 0.60
CA VAL A 325 -1.14 -1.69 -0.14
C VAL A 325 -2.02 -1.36 -1.33
N ASP A 326 -2.41 -0.09 -1.47
CA ASP A 326 -3.04 0.47 -2.68
C ASP A 326 -2.08 1.46 -3.33
N MET A 327 -1.75 1.27 -4.61
CA MET A 327 -0.86 2.16 -5.36
C MET A 327 -1.59 2.83 -6.54
N SER A 328 -2.91 2.85 -6.56
CA SER A 328 -3.65 3.36 -7.71
C SER A 328 -3.31 4.82 -8.04
N GLY A 329 -2.93 5.07 -9.29
CA GLY A 329 -2.47 6.37 -9.78
C GLY A 329 -1.06 6.79 -9.34
N ALA A 330 -0.31 5.94 -8.63
CA ALA A 330 1.05 6.26 -8.21
C ALA A 330 2.01 6.46 -9.40
N VAL A 331 2.91 7.43 -9.30
CA VAL A 331 3.91 7.76 -10.32
C VAL A 331 5.29 7.32 -9.83
N LEU A 332 5.90 6.36 -10.53
CA LEU A 332 7.20 5.78 -10.20
C LEU A 332 8.26 6.29 -11.19
N ALA A 333 9.02 7.33 -10.83
CA ALA A 333 10.07 7.85 -11.71
C ALA A 333 11.38 7.02 -11.65
N GLY A 334 11.63 6.35 -10.53
CA GLY A 334 12.79 5.49 -10.31
C GLY A 334 12.42 4.03 -10.01
N PRO A 335 13.43 3.15 -9.84
CA PRO A 335 13.22 1.76 -9.44
C PRO A 335 12.51 1.70 -8.08
N THR A 336 11.35 1.04 -8.05
CA THR A 336 10.52 0.91 -6.85
C THR A 336 10.40 -0.57 -6.48
N ASN A 337 10.85 -0.91 -5.28
CA ASN A 337 10.80 -2.27 -4.75
C ASN A 337 9.78 -2.33 -3.62
N LEU A 338 8.78 -3.20 -3.74
CA LEU A 338 7.86 -3.52 -2.66
C LEU A 338 8.15 -4.95 -2.16
N VAL A 339 8.60 -5.04 -0.92
CA VAL A 339 9.13 -6.29 -0.34
C VAL A 339 8.34 -6.64 0.92
N ALA A 340 7.75 -7.84 0.95
CA ALA A 340 7.19 -8.40 2.18
C ALA A 340 8.27 -9.03 3.04
N LEU A 341 8.47 -8.53 4.25
CA LEU A 341 9.44 -9.12 5.17
C LEU A 341 8.85 -10.29 5.96
N SER A 342 9.53 -11.44 5.89
CA SER A 342 9.15 -12.65 6.63
C SER A 342 9.59 -12.63 8.10
N ARG A 343 10.63 -11.86 8.45
CA ARG A 343 11.15 -11.73 9.82
C ARG A 343 10.76 -10.38 10.43
N PRO A 344 10.53 -10.31 11.76
CA PRO A 344 10.35 -9.04 12.44
C PRO A 344 11.52 -8.09 12.26
N PHE A 345 11.24 -6.78 12.33
CA PHE A 345 12.30 -5.78 12.37
C PHE A 345 13.09 -5.91 13.67
N GLN A 346 14.41 -5.66 13.57
CA GLN A 346 15.29 -5.55 14.73
C GLN A 346 15.43 -4.06 15.07
N GLY A 347 15.23 -3.72 16.32
CA GLY A 347 15.51 -2.39 16.86
C GLY A 347 17.00 -2.12 16.96
N LEU A 348 17.36 -0.91 17.40
CA LEU A 348 18.73 -0.42 17.51
C LEU A 348 19.65 -1.32 18.36
N PHE A 349 19.11 -1.98 19.39
CA PHE A 349 19.85 -2.92 20.25
C PHE A 349 19.73 -4.38 19.81
N ASN A 350 19.35 -4.61 18.55
CA ASN A 350 19.20 -5.94 17.95
C ASN A 350 18.10 -6.81 18.59
N GLU A 351 17.23 -6.20 19.38
CA GLU A 351 16.02 -6.80 19.94
C GLU A 351 14.88 -6.73 18.90
N PRO A 352 14.03 -7.77 18.80
CA PRO A 352 12.87 -7.68 17.92
C PRO A 352 11.96 -6.54 18.38
N LEU A 353 11.57 -5.66 17.47
CA LEU A 353 10.54 -4.66 17.77
C LEU A 353 9.27 -5.38 18.26
N GLU A 354 8.66 -4.88 19.34
CA GLU A 354 7.41 -5.44 19.87
C GLU A 354 6.26 -5.22 18.88
N GLU A 355 6.11 -6.14 17.94
CA GLU A 355 4.94 -6.26 17.07
C GLU A 355 3.75 -6.67 17.94
N SER A 356 2.90 -5.72 18.33
CA SER A 356 1.80 -6.00 19.26
C SER A 356 0.87 -7.12 18.75
N ALA A 357 0.17 -7.77 19.67
CA ALA A 357 -0.87 -8.74 19.35
C ALA A 357 -2.02 -8.18 18.48
N GLN A 358 -2.20 -6.86 18.39
CA GLN A 358 -3.21 -6.25 17.51
C GLN A 358 -2.85 -6.34 16.03
N LEU A 359 -1.55 -6.47 15.71
CA LEU A 359 -1.05 -6.81 14.37
C LEU A 359 -0.97 -8.33 14.16
N ALA A 360 -1.37 -9.16 15.15
CA ALA A 360 -1.32 -10.61 15.04
C ALA A 360 -2.34 -11.11 14.00
N GLY A 361 -1.86 -11.16 12.76
CA GLY A 361 -2.58 -11.62 11.60
C GLY A 361 -1.63 -12.30 10.62
N ASP A 362 -2.07 -12.44 9.38
CA ASP A 362 -1.23 -12.93 8.30
C ASP A 362 -0.08 -11.92 8.05
N PRO A 363 1.20 -12.28 8.23
CA PRO A 363 2.32 -11.36 8.06
C PRO A 363 2.55 -10.95 6.60
N ARG A 364 1.83 -11.58 5.66
CA ARG A 364 1.92 -11.30 4.23
C ARG A 364 1.49 -9.88 3.91
N VAL A 365 2.20 -9.28 2.96
CA VAL A 365 1.83 -8.01 2.34
C VAL A 365 0.98 -8.29 1.11
N LYS A 366 -0.18 -7.64 1.02
CA LYS A 366 -1.13 -7.74 -0.09
C LYS A 366 -1.09 -6.46 -0.91
N LEU A 367 -0.97 -6.58 -2.22
CA LEU A 367 -1.16 -5.46 -3.14
C LEU A 367 -2.57 -5.54 -3.72
N VAL A 368 -3.33 -4.45 -3.61
CA VAL A 368 -4.76 -4.42 -3.95
C VAL A 368 -5.02 -3.81 -5.31
N ASP A 369 -4.34 -2.72 -5.65
CA ASP A 369 -4.60 -2.01 -6.90
C ASP A 369 -3.33 -1.32 -7.42
N VAL A 370 -3.09 -1.45 -8.72
CA VAL A 370 -2.04 -0.78 -9.48
C VAL A 370 -2.59 -0.08 -10.72
N ASN A 371 -3.88 0.24 -10.73
CA ASN A 371 -4.53 1.00 -11.80
C ASN A 371 -3.76 2.31 -12.05
N SER A 372 -3.51 2.61 -13.33
CA SER A 372 -2.83 3.82 -13.79
C SER A 372 -1.37 3.97 -13.31
N VAL A 373 -0.72 2.88 -12.91
CA VAL A 373 0.71 2.83 -12.56
C VAL A 373 1.55 2.30 -13.72
N ASP A 374 2.72 2.89 -13.99
CA ASP A 374 3.72 2.29 -14.88
C ASP A 374 4.55 1.26 -14.12
N THR A 375 4.35 -0.02 -14.44
CA THR A 375 5.02 -1.12 -13.72
C THR A 375 6.40 -1.45 -14.26
N SER A 376 6.96 -0.67 -15.19
CA SER A 376 8.27 -0.94 -15.79
C SER A 376 9.44 -0.88 -14.82
N SER A 377 9.29 -0.09 -13.76
CA SER A 377 10.28 0.07 -12.69
C SER A 377 9.82 -0.57 -11.37
N LEU A 378 8.75 -1.35 -11.37
CA LEU A 378 8.16 -1.96 -10.18
C LEU A 378 8.63 -3.41 -10.01
N THR A 379 9.23 -3.69 -8.85
CA THR A 379 9.59 -5.04 -8.41
C THR A 379 8.79 -5.41 -7.18
N LEU A 380 8.14 -6.56 -7.22
CA LEU A 380 7.35 -7.12 -6.12
C LEU A 380 8.03 -8.40 -5.61
N THR A 381 8.40 -8.42 -4.34
CA THR A 381 9.08 -9.56 -3.71
C THR A 381 8.24 -10.12 -2.57
N ASP A 382 7.88 -11.40 -2.66
CA ASP A 382 7.07 -12.12 -1.65
C ASP A 382 5.66 -11.53 -1.40
N ILE A 383 5.07 -10.87 -2.41
CA ILE A 383 3.78 -10.16 -2.32
C ILE A 383 2.59 -11.08 -2.67
N ASP A 384 1.50 -10.94 -1.91
CA ASP A 384 0.20 -11.53 -2.22
C ASP A 384 -0.60 -10.66 -3.21
N LEU A 385 -0.88 -11.23 -4.38
CA LEU A 385 -1.58 -10.61 -5.51
C LEU A 385 -2.97 -11.23 -5.74
N THR A 386 -3.50 -11.99 -4.77
CA THR A 386 -4.79 -12.71 -4.90
C THR A 386 -5.98 -11.80 -5.20
N HIS A 387 -5.92 -10.55 -4.73
CA HIS A 387 -6.92 -9.50 -4.93
C HIS A 387 -6.39 -8.27 -5.66
N CYS A 388 -5.19 -8.36 -6.26
CA CYS A 388 -4.58 -7.26 -6.98
C CYS A 388 -5.31 -6.99 -8.30
N ARG A 389 -5.73 -5.74 -8.51
CA ARG A 389 -6.26 -5.24 -9.77
C ARG A 389 -5.13 -4.65 -10.62
N PHE A 390 -4.97 -5.20 -11.81
CA PHE A 390 -4.02 -4.80 -12.85
C PHE A 390 -4.67 -3.99 -13.98
N ALA A 391 -6.00 -3.95 -14.05
CA ALA A 391 -6.73 -3.17 -15.04
C ALA A 391 -6.33 -1.70 -14.99
N GLY A 392 -5.90 -1.16 -16.13
CA GLY A 392 -5.44 0.23 -16.26
C GLY A 392 -3.95 0.44 -15.95
N ALA A 393 -3.20 -0.58 -15.52
CA ALA A 393 -1.75 -0.49 -15.37
C ALA A 393 -1.03 -0.46 -16.73
N PHE A 394 0.10 0.24 -16.79
CA PHE A 394 0.95 0.36 -17.97
C PHE A 394 2.17 -0.54 -17.87
N ASN A 395 2.65 -1.07 -19.01
CA ASN A 395 3.85 -1.90 -19.10
C ASN A 395 3.86 -3.12 -18.15
N LEU A 396 2.71 -3.79 -17.97
CA LEU A 396 2.59 -5.00 -17.14
C LEU A 396 3.53 -6.14 -17.55
N ASP A 397 3.97 -6.16 -18.80
CA ASP A 397 4.98 -7.08 -19.31
C ASP A 397 6.38 -6.86 -18.72
N LYS A 398 6.63 -5.70 -18.11
CA LYS A 398 7.91 -5.37 -17.44
C LYS A 398 7.86 -5.50 -15.92
N LEU A 399 6.69 -5.79 -15.33
CA LEU A 399 6.54 -6.00 -13.89
C LEU A 399 7.41 -7.17 -13.42
N ARG A 400 8.28 -6.92 -12.44
CA ARG A 400 9.15 -7.97 -11.89
C ARG A 400 8.49 -8.61 -10.66
N LEU A 401 8.34 -9.93 -10.71
CA LEU A 401 7.84 -10.72 -9.58
C LEU A 401 8.93 -11.67 -9.11
N GLU A 402 9.42 -11.45 -7.90
CA GLU A 402 10.49 -12.20 -7.25
C GLU A 402 9.98 -12.92 -5.98
N GLY A 403 10.69 -13.98 -5.59
CA GLY A 403 10.32 -14.78 -4.40
C GLY A 403 8.99 -15.52 -4.55
N ALA A 404 8.27 -15.64 -3.43
CA ALA A 404 7.00 -16.34 -3.26
C ALA A 404 5.81 -15.39 -3.42
N TRP A 405 5.42 -15.15 -4.66
CA TRP A 405 4.18 -14.42 -5.00
C TRP A 405 2.97 -15.36 -5.06
N THR A 406 1.77 -14.84 -4.73
CA THR A 406 0.53 -15.62 -4.75
C THR A 406 -0.57 -14.96 -5.57
N PHE A 407 -1.24 -15.73 -6.44
CA PHE A 407 -2.42 -15.32 -7.20
C PHE A 407 -3.61 -16.17 -6.80
N ASN A 408 -4.80 -15.72 -7.19
CA ASN A 408 -6.03 -16.47 -6.96
C ASN A 408 -6.05 -17.79 -7.75
N ASN A 409 -6.85 -18.74 -7.27
CA ASN A 409 -7.06 -20.03 -7.92
C ASN A 409 -8.55 -20.20 -8.25
N PRO A 410 -8.88 -20.94 -9.32
CA PRO A 410 -10.27 -21.22 -9.62
C PRO A 410 -10.91 -22.10 -8.54
N PRO A 411 -12.25 -22.10 -8.44
CA PRO A 411 -12.97 -22.93 -7.49
C PRO A 411 -12.62 -24.42 -7.68
N SER A 412 -12.37 -25.11 -6.58
CA SER A 412 -12.02 -26.54 -6.58
C SER A 412 -13.22 -27.48 -6.73
N LYS A 413 -14.45 -26.94 -6.64
CA LYS A 413 -15.70 -27.70 -6.70
C LYS A 413 -16.10 -28.01 -8.15
N ARG A 414 -16.91 -29.06 -8.32
CA ARG A 414 -17.52 -29.41 -9.61
C ARG A 414 -18.44 -28.29 -10.10
N ILE A 415 -18.51 -28.12 -11.42
CA ILE A 415 -19.38 -27.13 -12.05
C ILE A 415 -20.80 -27.69 -12.08
N GLY A 416 -21.62 -27.31 -11.10
CA GLY A 416 -22.99 -27.81 -10.94
C GLY A 416 -23.04 -29.34 -10.81
N LEU A 417 -23.91 -29.99 -11.59
CA LEU A 417 -24.06 -31.44 -11.64
C LEU A 417 -23.07 -32.13 -12.60
N THR A 418 -22.17 -31.39 -13.24
CA THR A 418 -21.23 -31.97 -14.22
C THR A 418 -20.03 -32.64 -13.54
N PRO A 419 -19.38 -33.64 -14.18
CA PRO A 419 -18.14 -34.23 -13.66
C PRO A 419 -16.92 -33.30 -13.84
N PHE A 420 -17.11 -32.12 -14.42
CA PHE A 420 -16.02 -31.20 -14.75
C PHE A 420 -15.67 -30.30 -13.56
N ILE A 421 -14.38 -30.12 -13.34
CA ILE A 421 -13.80 -29.17 -12.38
C ILE A 421 -13.06 -28.10 -13.17
N TRP A 422 -12.99 -26.89 -12.64
CA TRP A 422 -12.18 -25.84 -13.22
C TRP A 422 -10.71 -26.27 -13.32
N THR A 423 -10.07 -25.93 -14.42
CA THR A 423 -8.66 -26.21 -14.62
C THR A 423 -7.83 -25.43 -13.59
N LYS A 424 -7.07 -26.11 -12.73
CA LYS A 424 -6.13 -25.45 -11.81
C LYS A 424 -5.11 -24.61 -12.59
N ARG A 425 -5.09 -23.30 -12.32
CA ARG A 425 -4.19 -22.28 -12.86
C ARG A 425 -4.22 -21.03 -11.98
N LYS A 426 -3.26 -20.11 -12.15
CA LYS A 426 -3.33 -18.76 -11.57
C LYS A 426 -4.36 -17.89 -12.28
N ILE A 427 -5.06 -17.08 -11.50
CA ILE A 427 -6.15 -16.21 -11.96
C ILE A 427 -5.99 -14.81 -11.37
N ILE A 428 -6.21 -13.79 -12.22
CA ILE A 428 -6.25 -12.38 -11.83
C ILE A 428 -7.60 -12.01 -11.20
N GLU A 429 -7.61 -11.01 -10.33
CA GLU A 429 -8.80 -10.58 -9.59
C GLU A 429 -9.96 -10.18 -10.52
N GLU A 430 -9.65 -9.60 -11.68
CA GLU A 430 -10.67 -9.15 -12.63
C GLU A 430 -11.37 -10.30 -13.34
N GLU A 431 -10.68 -11.43 -13.58
CA GLU A 431 -11.37 -12.63 -14.06
C GLU A 431 -12.29 -13.19 -12.96
N ARG A 432 -11.85 -13.19 -11.69
CA ARG A 432 -12.71 -13.64 -10.58
C ARG A 432 -14.01 -12.83 -10.55
N GLN A 433 -13.91 -11.50 -10.59
CA GLN A 433 -15.08 -10.61 -10.60
C GLN A 433 -15.94 -10.84 -11.84
N TRP A 434 -15.33 -10.99 -13.02
CA TRP A 434 -16.06 -11.30 -14.26
C TRP A 434 -16.84 -12.61 -14.17
N ARG A 435 -16.25 -13.66 -13.57
CA ARG A 435 -16.90 -14.97 -13.36
C ARG A 435 -18.03 -14.91 -12.33
N ALA A 436 -17.91 -14.02 -11.35
CA ALA A 436 -18.89 -13.83 -10.28
C ALA A 436 -20.15 -13.05 -10.72
N LEU A 437 -20.12 -12.36 -11.87
CA LEU A 437 -21.23 -11.54 -12.38
C LEU A 437 -22.58 -12.27 -12.40
N HIS A 438 -23.64 -11.54 -12.05
CA HIS A 438 -25.01 -12.06 -11.94
C HIS A 438 -25.60 -12.55 -13.26
N ARG A 439 -25.13 -12.03 -14.40
CA ARG A 439 -25.52 -12.52 -15.74
C ARG A 439 -25.14 -13.99 -15.99
N HIS A 440 -24.20 -14.54 -15.22
CA HIS A 440 -23.79 -15.94 -15.36
C HIS A 440 -24.69 -16.87 -14.55
N SER A 441 -24.98 -18.05 -15.12
CA SER A 441 -25.79 -19.06 -14.42
C SER A 441 -25.18 -19.45 -13.07
N ARG A 442 -26.03 -19.75 -12.08
CA ARG A 442 -25.64 -20.18 -10.72
C ARG A 442 -24.49 -21.21 -10.66
N PRO A 443 -24.50 -22.32 -11.44
CA PRO A 443 -23.42 -23.30 -11.38
C PRO A 443 -22.08 -22.79 -11.90
N LEU A 444 -22.07 -21.81 -12.81
CA LEU A 444 -20.84 -21.23 -13.37
C LEU A 444 -20.20 -20.19 -12.45
N ARG A 445 -21.02 -19.41 -11.72
CA ARG A 445 -20.54 -18.41 -10.75
C ARG A 445 -20.21 -19.00 -9.37
N SER A 446 -20.71 -20.20 -9.06
CA SER A 446 -20.52 -20.84 -7.76
C SER A 446 -19.03 -21.01 -7.40
N GLY A 447 -18.64 -20.46 -6.25
CA GLY A 447 -17.28 -20.57 -5.70
C GLY A 447 -16.32 -19.47 -6.15
N TRP A 448 -16.73 -18.56 -7.04
CA TRP A 448 -15.91 -17.42 -7.48
C TRP A 448 -15.93 -16.22 -6.51
N GLY A 449 -16.63 -16.35 -5.38
CA GLY A 449 -16.75 -15.30 -4.38
C GLY A 449 -17.90 -14.34 -4.68
N ASP A 450 -17.87 -13.18 -4.02
CA ASP A 450 -18.91 -12.17 -4.13
C ASP A 450 -18.80 -11.40 -5.47
N PRO A 451 -19.94 -11.11 -6.11
CA PRO A 451 -19.99 -10.31 -7.32
C PRO A 451 -19.55 -8.86 -7.03
N PRO A 452 -19.01 -8.14 -8.04
CA PRO A 452 -18.71 -6.72 -7.92
C PRO A 452 -19.98 -5.89 -7.68
N SER A 453 -19.84 -4.73 -7.04
CA SER A 453 -20.94 -3.81 -6.76
C SER A 453 -21.63 -3.32 -8.04
N HIS A 454 -20.85 -2.99 -9.08
CA HIS A 454 -21.36 -2.61 -10.38
C HIS A 454 -20.71 -3.44 -11.50
N GLU A 455 -21.53 -3.88 -12.47
CA GLU A 455 -21.00 -4.68 -13.60
C GLU A 455 -20.04 -3.87 -14.50
N GLN A 456 -20.15 -2.54 -14.49
CA GLN A 456 -19.30 -1.63 -15.27
C GLN A 456 -17.87 -1.54 -14.75
N ASP A 457 -17.64 -1.91 -13.48
CA ASP A 457 -16.31 -1.90 -12.85
C ASP A 457 -15.43 -3.05 -13.37
N VAL A 458 -16.03 -4.06 -14.00
CA VAL A 458 -15.32 -5.21 -14.53
C VAL A 458 -14.80 -4.91 -15.93
N PRO A 459 -13.48 -5.06 -16.18
CA PRO A 459 -12.94 -4.83 -17.51
C PRO A 459 -13.53 -5.79 -18.54
N GLY A 460 -13.70 -5.29 -19.76
CA GLY A 460 -14.16 -6.11 -20.88
C GLY A 460 -13.20 -7.26 -21.20
N LEU A 461 -13.71 -8.29 -21.88
CA LEU A 461 -12.92 -9.49 -22.24
C LEU A 461 -11.67 -9.18 -23.09
N ALA A 462 -11.70 -8.13 -23.91
CA ALA A 462 -10.54 -7.68 -24.67
C ALA A 462 -9.43 -7.09 -23.76
N ALA A 463 -9.82 -6.37 -22.71
CA ALA A 463 -8.88 -5.85 -21.71
C ALA A 463 -8.29 -7.01 -20.88
N LEU A 464 -9.12 -7.95 -20.39
CA LEU A 464 -8.65 -9.17 -19.72
C LEU A 464 -7.67 -9.97 -20.56
N THR A 465 -7.93 -10.11 -21.87
CA THR A 465 -7.02 -10.77 -22.83
C THR A 465 -5.66 -10.06 -22.86
N THR A 466 -5.67 -8.72 -22.85
CA THR A 466 -4.46 -7.92 -22.89
C THR A 466 -3.65 -8.04 -21.60
N ILE A 467 -4.31 -8.00 -20.44
CA ILE A 467 -3.68 -8.18 -19.12
C ILE A 467 -2.99 -9.55 -19.04
N TYR A 468 -3.72 -10.62 -19.37
CA TYR A 468 -3.14 -11.98 -19.40
C TYR A 468 -1.95 -12.10 -20.36
N ARG A 469 -2.04 -11.46 -21.53
CA ARG A 469 -0.96 -11.47 -22.53
C ARG A 469 0.28 -10.74 -22.04
N GLN A 470 0.13 -9.60 -21.37
CA GLN A 470 1.26 -8.84 -20.82
C GLN A 470 1.92 -9.60 -19.66
N LEU A 471 1.14 -10.11 -18.70
CA LEU A 471 1.67 -10.95 -17.62
C LEU A 471 2.40 -12.19 -18.15
N ARG A 472 1.85 -12.84 -19.17
CA ARG A 472 2.51 -13.96 -19.84
C ARG A 472 3.86 -13.55 -20.44
N LYS A 473 3.90 -12.46 -21.21
CA LYS A 473 5.14 -11.95 -21.83
C LYS A 473 6.21 -11.65 -20.78
N GLY A 474 5.85 -11.01 -19.68
CA GLY A 474 6.80 -10.73 -18.60
C GLY A 474 7.41 -11.99 -17.99
N ARG A 475 6.64 -13.08 -17.86
CA ARG A 475 7.18 -14.38 -17.41
C ARG A 475 8.05 -15.06 -18.47
N GLU A 476 7.67 -14.99 -19.75
CA GLU A 476 8.48 -15.50 -20.86
C GLU A 476 9.83 -14.77 -20.96
N ASP A 477 9.84 -13.44 -20.80
CA ASP A 477 11.04 -12.61 -20.82
C ASP A 477 11.94 -12.89 -19.60
N ALA A 478 11.34 -13.19 -18.44
CA ALA A 478 12.04 -13.66 -17.24
C ALA A 478 12.50 -15.13 -17.33
N LYS A 479 12.28 -15.82 -18.45
CA LYS A 479 12.55 -17.26 -18.66
C LYS A 479 11.77 -18.21 -17.74
N ASP A 480 10.71 -17.73 -17.08
CA ASP A 480 9.77 -18.56 -16.32
C ASP A 480 8.63 -19.05 -17.23
N GLU A 481 8.97 -20.02 -18.07
CA GLU A 481 8.01 -20.61 -19.00
C GLU A 481 6.89 -21.45 -18.30
N PRO A 482 7.10 -22.13 -17.15
CA PRO A 482 6.02 -22.77 -16.39
C PRO A 482 4.98 -21.77 -15.86
N GLY A 483 5.41 -20.66 -15.27
CA GLY A 483 4.51 -19.61 -14.79
C GLY A 483 3.72 -18.95 -15.93
N ALA A 484 4.37 -18.77 -17.09
CA ALA A 484 3.73 -18.23 -18.30
C ALA A 484 2.55 -19.09 -18.80
N ASN A 485 2.57 -20.41 -18.60
CA ASN A 485 1.51 -21.31 -19.07
C ASN A 485 0.15 -21.04 -18.44
N ASP A 486 0.12 -20.68 -17.16
CA ASP A 486 -1.14 -20.39 -16.45
C ASP A 486 -1.81 -19.13 -17.02
N PHE A 487 -1.01 -18.10 -17.31
CA PHE A 487 -1.47 -16.87 -17.96
C PHE A 487 -1.84 -17.08 -19.43
N TYR A 488 -1.10 -17.94 -20.16
CA TYR A 488 -1.45 -18.34 -21.53
C TYR A 488 -2.83 -19.02 -21.60
N TYR A 489 -3.12 -19.92 -20.66
CA TYR A 489 -4.43 -20.56 -20.60
C TYR A 489 -5.54 -19.52 -20.38
N GLY A 490 -5.31 -18.57 -19.47
CA GLY A 490 -6.22 -17.44 -19.23
C GLY A 490 -6.45 -16.58 -20.47
N GLU A 491 -5.37 -16.21 -21.18
CA GLU A 491 -5.43 -15.46 -22.44
C GLU A 491 -6.34 -16.16 -23.46
N MET A 492 -6.11 -17.46 -23.71
CA MET A 492 -6.88 -18.24 -24.69
C MET A 492 -8.34 -18.44 -24.27
N GLU A 493 -8.60 -18.54 -22.98
CA GLU A 493 -9.96 -18.62 -22.45
C GLU A 493 -10.72 -17.32 -22.67
N MET A 494 -10.09 -16.16 -22.41
CA MET A 494 -10.69 -14.85 -22.66
C MET A 494 -10.92 -14.62 -24.17
N ARG A 495 -9.98 -15.03 -25.04
CA ARG A 495 -10.14 -14.98 -26.51
C ARG A 495 -11.31 -15.84 -27.00
N ARG A 496 -11.48 -17.04 -26.44
CA ARG A 496 -12.61 -17.93 -26.77
C ARG A 496 -13.95 -17.29 -26.41
N HIS A 497 -14.01 -16.57 -25.28
CA HIS A 497 -15.23 -15.92 -24.81
C HIS A 497 -15.50 -14.56 -25.48
N SER A 498 -14.46 -13.85 -25.94
CA SER A 498 -14.61 -12.53 -26.58
C SER A 498 -15.13 -12.62 -28.02
N GLN A 499 -14.94 -13.75 -28.69
CA GLN A 499 -15.36 -13.94 -30.07
C GLN A 499 -16.83 -14.34 -30.18
N GLU A 500 -17.52 -13.83 -31.19
CA GLU A 500 -18.87 -14.28 -31.53
C GLU A 500 -18.88 -15.70 -32.10
N TRP A 501 -19.97 -16.44 -31.88
CA TRP A 501 -20.13 -17.83 -32.36
C TRP A 501 -20.09 -17.99 -33.88
N ARG A 502 -20.28 -16.90 -34.63
CA ARG A 502 -20.24 -16.88 -36.10
C ARG A 502 -18.82 -16.88 -36.68
N LYS A 503 -17.79 -16.63 -35.87
CA LYS A 503 -16.40 -16.58 -36.35
C LYS A 503 -15.75 -17.96 -36.31
N ALA A 504 -15.12 -18.37 -37.41
CA ALA A 504 -14.38 -19.64 -37.52
C ALA A 504 -13.28 -19.77 -36.45
N GLU A 505 -12.68 -18.64 -36.05
CA GLU A 505 -11.66 -18.59 -35.00
C GLU A 505 -12.19 -19.12 -33.64
N ARG A 506 -13.46 -18.89 -33.30
CA ARG A 506 -14.04 -19.40 -32.05
C ARG A 506 -14.18 -20.92 -32.07
N TRP A 507 -14.59 -21.48 -33.21
CA TRP A 507 -14.66 -22.94 -33.38
C TRP A 507 -13.28 -23.59 -33.34
N LEU A 508 -12.28 -22.95 -33.94
CA LEU A 508 -10.88 -23.39 -33.86
C LEU A 508 -10.37 -23.39 -32.41
N LEU A 509 -10.61 -22.30 -31.66
CA LEU A 509 -10.24 -22.23 -30.24
C LEU A 509 -11.02 -23.24 -29.38
N GLN A 510 -12.27 -23.52 -29.71
CA GLN A 510 -13.08 -24.53 -29.03
C GLN A 510 -12.53 -25.94 -29.26
N ALA A 511 -12.20 -26.29 -30.51
CA ALA A 511 -11.58 -27.57 -30.85
C ALA A 511 -10.20 -27.70 -30.20
N TYR A 512 -9.39 -26.66 -30.24
CA TYR A 512 -8.06 -26.64 -29.62
C TYR A 512 -8.12 -26.81 -28.09
N TRP A 513 -9.08 -26.18 -27.42
CA TRP A 513 -9.34 -26.41 -25.99
C TRP A 513 -9.79 -27.84 -25.69
N LEU A 514 -10.70 -28.38 -26.49
CA LEU A 514 -11.29 -29.71 -26.28
C LEU A 514 -10.25 -30.81 -26.48
N LEU A 515 -9.45 -30.71 -27.54
CA LEU A 515 -8.50 -31.73 -27.96
C LEU A 515 -7.21 -31.72 -27.11
N SER A 516 -6.68 -30.54 -26.77
CA SER A 516 -5.35 -30.44 -26.13
C SER A 516 -5.29 -29.51 -24.91
N GLY A 517 -6.40 -28.87 -24.53
CA GLY A 517 -6.40 -27.86 -23.48
C GLY A 517 -5.49 -26.68 -23.82
N TYR A 518 -5.57 -26.21 -25.06
CA TYR A 518 -4.67 -25.20 -25.64
C TYR A 518 -3.20 -25.64 -25.73
N GLY A 519 -2.95 -26.93 -25.99
CA GLY A 519 -1.60 -27.47 -26.11
C GLY A 519 -0.85 -27.63 -24.78
N LEU A 520 -1.54 -27.46 -23.64
CA LEU A 520 -0.93 -27.55 -22.31
C LEU A 520 -1.25 -28.87 -21.58
N ARG A 521 -2.17 -29.69 -22.08
CA ARG A 521 -2.66 -30.90 -21.40
C ARG A 521 -2.48 -32.14 -22.27
N ALA A 522 -1.33 -32.81 -22.11
CA ALA A 522 -1.01 -34.05 -22.81
C ALA A 522 -2.05 -35.16 -22.57
N SER A 523 -2.60 -35.25 -21.35
CA SER A 523 -3.61 -36.27 -21.01
C SER A 523 -4.89 -36.16 -21.85
N ARG A 524 -5.34 -34.95 -22.19
CA ARG A 524 -6.50 -34.76 -23.08
C ARG A 524 -6.18 -35.21 -24.50
N ALA A 525 -5.01 -34.84 -25.01
CA ALA A 525 -4.57 -35.22 -26.35
C ALA A 525 -4.44 -36.75 -26.49
N PHE A 526 -3.83 -37.42 -25.51
CA PHE A 526 -3.73 -38.89 -25.51
C PHE A 526 -5.07 -39.59 -25.28
N ALA A 527 -5.97 -39.04 -24.47
CA ALA A 527 -7.31 -39.59 -24.33
C ALA A 527 -8.07 -39.53 -25.66
N TRP A 528 -8.04 -38.40 -26.36
CA TRP A 528 -8.61 -38.28 -27.70
C TRP A 528 -7.90 -39.18 -28.71
N LEU A 529 -6.60 -39.37 -28.60
CA LEU A 529 -5.87 -40.33 -29.43
C LEU A 529 -6.40 -41.75 -29.19
N GLY A 530 -6.54 -42.18 -27.94
CA GLY A 530 -7.11 -43.48 -27.59
C GLY A 530 -8.54 -43.65 -28.08
N ILE A 531 -9.41 -42.64 -27.87
CA ILE A 531 -10.81 -42.65 -28.34
C ILE A 531 -10.87 -42.74 -29.87
N THR A 532 -10.07 -41.95 -30.58
CA THR A 532 -10.06 -41.97 -32.05
C THR A 532 -9.50 -43.28 -32.58
N MET A 533 -8.46 -43.85 -31.96
CA MET A 533 -7.95 -45.17 -32.31
C MET A 533 -9.00 -46.27 -32.09
N ALA A 534 -9.69 -46.26 -30.94
CA ALA A 534 -10.76 -47.22 -30.65
C ALA A 534 -11.92 -47.08 -31.65
N LEU A 535 -12.32 -45.85 -31.99
CA LEU A 535 -13.35 -45.58 -32.99
C LEU A 535 -12.91 -46.06 -34.38
N THR A 536 -11.67 -45.81 -34.78
CA THR A 536 -11.11 -46.31 -36.04
C THR A 536 -11.13 -47.84 -36.07
N ILE A 537 -10.73 -48.53 -34.99
CA ILE A 537 -10.78 -50.00 -34.90
C ILE A 537 -12.21 -50.50 -35.07
N ILE A 538 -13.19 -49.90 -34.37
CA ILE A 538 -14.61 -50.28 -34.46
C ILE A 538 -15.14 -50.08 -35.89
N LEU A 539 -14.86 -48.93 -36.51
CA LEU A 539 -15.29 -48.63 -37.87
C LEU A 539 -14.59 -49.52 -38.91
N MET A 540 -13.32 -49.85 -38.70
CA MET A 540 -12.56 -50.77 -39.55
C MET A 540 -13.10 -52.20 -39.47
N MET A 541 -13.45 -52.68 -38.27
CA MET A 541 -14.09 -53.99 -38.10
C MET A 541 -15.48 -54.03 -38.75
N GLY A 542 -16.27 -52.97 -38.54
CA GLY A 542 -17.64 -52.86 -39.02
C GLY A 542 -17.76 -52.70 -40.54
N PHE A 543 -16.92 -51.84 -41.13
CA PHE A 543 -17.07 -51.41 -42.52
C PHE A 543 -15.78 -51.45 -43.34
N GLY A 544 -14.61 -51.37 -42.71
CA GLY A 544 -13.34 -51.15 -43.43
C GLY A 544 -12.63 -52.40 -43.95
N LEU A 545 -12.70 -53.52 -43.22
CA LEU A 545 -12.07 -54.78 -43.62
C LEU A 545 -13.00 -55.59 -44.56
N PRO A 546 -12.49 -56.17 -45.67
CA PRO A 546 -13.30 -57.01 -46.55
C PRO A 546 -13.77 -58.29 -45.86
N GLN A 547 -14.85 -58.89 -46.37
CA GLN A 547 -15.45 -60.11 -45.80
C GLN A 547 -14.52 -61.33 -45.88
N ASP A 548 -13.84 -61.48 -47.02
CA ASP A 548 -12.87 -62.54 -47.29
C ASP A 548 -11.51 -61.92 -47.63
N PRO A 549 -10.38 -62.60 -47.34
CA PRO A 549 -9.08 -62.18 -47.86
C PRO A 549 -9.14 -62.17 -49.40
N ILE A 550 -8.73 -61.06 -50.02
CA ILE A 550 -8.72 -60.94 -51.49
C ILE A 550 -7.78 -62.01 -52.04
N LYS A 551 -8.34 -62.99 -52.74
CA LYS A 551 -7.57 -63.99 -53.47
C LYS A 551 -7.02 -63.33 -54.72
N GLN A 552 -5.70 -63.30 -54.84
CA GLN A 552 -5.03 -62.96 -56.10
C GLN A 552 -4.81 -64.26 -56.85
N GLU A 553 -5.61 -64.48 -57.89
CA GLU A 553 -5.44 -65.62 -58.78
C GLU A 553 -4.59 -65.15 -59.97
N ALA A 554 -3.40 -65.75 -60.13
CA ALA A 554 -2.53 -65.50 -61.27
C ALA A 554 -2.88 -66.49 -62.38
N ILE A 555 -3.56 -66.01 -63.42
CA ILE A 555 -3.87 -66.83 -64.59
C ILE A 555 -2.76 -66.57 -65.62
N GLY A 556 -2.05 -67.63 -65.99
CA GLY A 556 -0.95 -67.56 -66.97
C GLY A 556 -1.30 -68.35 -68.22
N THR A 557 -1.27 -67.70 -69.39
CA THR A 557 -1.36 -68.37 -70.69
C THR A 557 0.04 -68.54 -71.28
N ILE A 558 0.42 -69.77 -71.64
CA ILE A 558 1.70 -70.09 -72.29
C ILE A 558 1.46 -70.20 -73.80
N SER A 559 1.99 -69.26 -74.59
CA SER A 559 1.99 -69.32 -76.05
C SER A 559 3.33 -69.83 -76.57
N ASP A 560 3.32 -70.95 -77.30
CA ASP A 560 4.54 -71.64 -77.75
C ASP A 560 5.04 -71.10 -79.10
N ALA A 561 5.88 -70.06 -79.04
CA ALA A 561 6.92 -69.69 -80.00
C ALA A 561 7.64 -68.42 -79.49
N GLY A 562 8.73 -68.57 -78.73
CA GLY A 562 9.54 -67.43 -78.24
C GLY A 562 9.05 -66.82 -76.92
N ARG A 563 9.12 -67.62 -75.85
CA ARG A 563 8.74 -67.39 -74.44
C ARG A 563 8.55 -65.92 -74.01
N ARG A 564 7.29 -65.47 -74.00
CA ARG A 564 6.77 -64.46 -73.05
C ARG A 564 5.64 -65.11 -72.25
N VAL A 565 5.74 -65.05 -70.92
CA VAL A 565 4.65 -65.46 -70.01
C VAL A 565 3.91 -64.20 -69.60
N THR A 566 2.64 -64.09 -70.01
CA THR A 566 1.75 -63.02 -69.57
C THR A 566 1.01 -63.54 -68.33
N LEU A 567 1.33 -62.98 -67.16
CA LEU A 567 0.60 -63.24 -65.92
C LEU A 567 -0.45 -62.14 -65.76
N GLU A 568 -1.72 -62.49 -65.92
CA GLU A 568 -2.82 -61.58 -65.64
C GLU A 568 -3.29 -61.83 -64.21
N ILE A 569 -3.08 -60.85 -63.33
CA ILE A 569 -3.47 -60.93 -61.92
C ILE A 569 -4.84 -60.27 -61.80
N GLU A 570 -5.91 -61.07 -61.79
CA GLU A 570 -7.25 -60.55 -61.55
C GLU A 570 -7.43 -60.24 -60.05
N LYS A 571 -7.52 -58.95 -59.72
CA LYS A 571 -7.79 -58.51 -58.35
C LYS A 571 -9.29 -58.31 -58.15
N GLN A 572 -9.93 -59.21 -57.39
CA GLN A 572 -11.35 -59.09 -57.05
C GLN A 572 -11.61 -57.83 -56.19
N ALA A 573 -12.69 -57.10 -56.50
CA ALA A 573 -13.06 -55.89 -55.76
C ALA A 573 -13.51 -56.23 -54.31
N PRO A 574 -13.01 -55.50 -53.29
CA PRO A 574 -13.34 -55.75 -51.90
C PRO A 574 -14.85 -55.55 -51.63
N LYS A 575 -15.52 -56.60 -51.16
CA LYS A 575 -16.95 -56.58 -50.82
C LYS A 575 -17.18 -56.17 -49.36
N ASN A 576 -18.24 -55.39 -49.12
CA ASN A 576 -18.64 -54.97 -47.79
C ASN A 576 -19.10 -56.18 -46.93
N PRO A 577 -18.84 -56.16 -45.61
CA PRO A 577 -19.14 -57.28 -44.74
C PRO A 577 -20.65 -57.48 -44.51
N SER A 578 -21.15 -58.65 -44.91
CA SER A 578 -22.57 -59.06 -44.76
C SER A 578 -22.84 -60.02 -43.58
N GLY A 579 -21.79 -60.53 -42.90
CA GLY A 579 -21.87 -61.48 -41.76
C GLY A 579 -21.37 -60.91 -40.42
N ALA A 580 -20.90 -61.78 -39.50
CA ALA A 580 -20.43 -61.40 -38.16
C ALA A 580 -19.28 -60.39 -38.20
N ARG A 581 -19.58 -59.12 -37.88
CA ARG A 581 -18.66 -57.98 -38.04
C ARG A 581 -17.62 -57.84 -36.91
N PHE A 582 -17.90 -58.41 -35.75
CA PHE A 582 -17.05 -58.33 -34.56
C PHE A 582 -16.49 -59.71 -34.18
N THR A 583 -15.30 -60.02 -34.69
CA THR A 583 -14.60 -61.28 -34.42
C THR A 583 -13.14 -61.00 -34.04
N SER A 584 -12.53 -61.91 -33.25
CA SER A 584 -11.13 -61.74 -32.77
C SER A 584 -10.12 -61.56 -33.92
N LYS A 585 -10.30 -62.30 -35.02
CA LYS A 585 -9.42 -62.20 -36.21
C LYS A 585 -9.53 -60.83 -36.91
N ARG A 586 -10.74 -60.24 -36.96
CA ARG A 586 -10.94 -58.90 -37.53
C ARG A 586 -10.43 -57.81 -36.60
N LEU A 587 -10.50 -58.02 -35.28
CA LEU A 587 -9.94 -57.11 -34.29
C LEU A 587 -8.42 -57.01 -34.42
N GLU A 588 -7.71 -58.13 -34.49
CA GLU A 588 -6.25 -58.16 -34.68
C GLU A 588 -5.84 -57.45 -35.97
N LYS A 589 -6.55 -57.72 -37.08
CA LYS A 589 -6.31 -57.07 -38.37
C LYS A 589 -6.61 -55.56 -38.32
N ALA A 590 -7.69 -55.15 -37.65
CA ALA A 590 -8.05 -53.74 -37.49
C ALA A 590 -7.06 -52.98 -36.59
N ILE A 591 -6.55 -53.61 -35.53
CA ILE A 591 -5.49 -53.06 -34.68
C ILE A 591 -4.21 -52.85 -35.49
N ASN A 592 -3.78 -53.87 -36.24
CA ASN A 592 -2.58 -53.78 -37.08
C ASN A 592 -2.70 -52.69 -38.14
N VAL A 593 -3.86 -52.58 -38.82
CA VAL A 593 -4.09 -51.48 -39.77
C VAL A 593 -4.09 -50.14 -39.05
N THR A 594 -4.78 -49.99 -37.93
CA THR A 594 -4.85 -48.71 -37.20
C THR A 594 -3.47 -48.26 -36.71
N LEU A 595 -2.68 -49.14 -36.09
CA LEU A 595 -1.33 -48.84 -35.62
C LEU A 595 -0.38 -48.52 -36.77
N ASN A 596 -0.42 -49.33 -37.84
CA ASN A 596 0.42 -49.11 -39.00
C ASN A 596 0.03 -47.84 -39.75
N SER A 597 -1.24 -47.45 -39.79
CA SER A 597 -1.65 -46.20 -40.45
C SER A 597 -1.46 -44.96 -39.56
N ALA A 598 -1.43 -45.13 -38.23
CA ALA A 598 -1.12 -44.05 -37.29
C ALA A 598 0.38 -43.69 -37.28
N VAL A 599 1.24 -44.69 -37.40
CA VAL A 599 2.69 -44.56 -37.24
C VAL A 599 3.45 -44.66 -38.58
N PHE A 600 2.97 -45.49 -39.51
CA PHE A 600 3.62 -45.77 -40.79
C PHE A 600 2.76 -45.33 -41.99
N ARG A 601 3.40 -45.11 -43.13
CA ARG A 601 2.77 -44.50 -44.33
C ARG A 601 1.80 -45.43 -45.08
N SER A 602 1.81 -46.75 -44.81
CA SER A 602 0.90 -47.71 -45.46
C SER A 602 0.68 -48.98 -44.63
N SER A 603 -0.59 -49.35 -44.45
CA SER A 603 -0.96 -50.65 -43.85
C SER A 603 -0.76 -51.83 -44.81
N GLY A 604 -0.59 -51.58 -46.12
CA GLY A 604 -0.38 -52.61 -47.14
C GLY A 604 -1.57 -53.56 -47.34
N GLN A 605 -2.73 -53.26 -46.76
CA GLN A 605 -3.89 -54.13 -46.77
C GLN A 605 -4.96 -53.64 -47.74
N ASP A 606 -5.63 -54.59 -48.38
CA ASP A 606 -6.77 -54.28 -49.24
C ASP A 606 -8.01 -53.98 -48.38
N LEU A 607 -8.45 -52.73 -48.45
CA LEU A 607 -9.58 -52.19 -47.69
C LEU A 607 -10.80 -51.98 -48.61
N THR A 608 -11.99 -52.00 -48.02
CA THR A 608 -13.21 -51.55 -48.71
C THR A 608 -13.14 -50.04 -48.98
N ARG A 609 -14.00 -49.51 -49.86
CA ARG A 609 -14.07 -48.06 -50.12
C ARG A 609 -14.29 -47.25 -48.84
N ALA A 610 -15.14 -47.75 -47.93
CA ALA A 610 -15.34 -47.15 -46.61
C ALA A 610 -14.07 -47.24 -45.76
N GLY A 611 -13.37 -48.38 -45.77
CA GLY A 611 -12.10 -48.58 -45.08
C GLY A 611 -11.00 -47.64 -45.54
N THR A 612 -10.91 -47.37 -46.86
CA THR A 612 -9.96 -46.41 -47.41
C THR A 612 -10.20 -44.99 -46.86
N TYR A 613 -11.46 -44.52 -46.80
CA TYR A 613 -11.76 -43.21 -46.22
C TYR A 613 -11.51 -43.16 -44.71
N ILE A 614 -11.80 -44.24 -43.98
CA ILE A 614 -11.52 -44.36 -42.55
C ILE A 614 -10.00 -44.28 -42.29
N GLU A 615 -9.21 -44.98 -43.10
CA GLU A 615 -7.73 -44.95 -43.01
C GLU A 615 -7.17 -43.57 -43.39
N MET A 616 -7.71 -42.92 -44.42
CA MET A 616 -7.30 -41.57 -44.79
C MET A 616 -7.56 -40.57 -43.66
N ALA A 617 -8.72 -40.65 -43.00
CA ALA A 617 -9.04 -39.80 -41.86
C ALA A 617 -8.12 -40.07 -40.66
N SER A 618 -7.82 -41.34 -40.35
CA SER A 618 -6.95 -41.70 -39.24
C SER A 618 -5.52 -41.19 -39.43
N ARG A 619 -5.00 -41.22 -40.67
CA ARG A 619 -3.67 -40.70 -41.05
C ARG A 619 -3.48 -39.20 -40.84
N ILE A 620 -4.56 -38.43 -40.68
CA ILE A 620 -4.49 -36.99 -40.38
C ILE A 620 -4.73 -36.76 -38.89
N VAL A 621 -5.81 -37.34 -38.36
CA VAL A 621 -6.28 -37.04 -36.99
C VAL A 621 -5.32 -37.61 -35.94
N GLN A 622 -4.87 -38.86 -36.09
CA GLN A 622 -4.08 -39.53 -35.06
C GLN A 622 -2.66 -38.94 -34.93
N PRO A 623 -1.90 -38.66 -36.03
CA PRO A 623 -0.62 -37.96 -35.92
C PRO A 623 -0.76 -36.53 -35.38
N ALA A 624 -1.82 -35.80 -35.74
CA ALA A 624 -2.06 -34.46 -35.21
C ALA A 624 -2.29 -34.46 -33.69
N LEU A 625 -3.07 -35.43 -33.18
CA LEU A 625 -3.28 -35.62 -31.74
C LEU A 625 -2.00 -36.03 -31.01
N LEU A 626 -1.21 -36.92 -31.60
CA LEU A 626 0.09 -37.31 -31.09
C LEU A 626 1.05 -36.10 -31.02
N ALA A 627 1.10 -35.29 -32.07
CA ALA A 627 1.90 -34.06 -32.12
C ALA A 627 1.48 -33.04 -31.04
N LEU A 628 0.17 -32.85 -30.82
CA LEU A 628 -0.35 -32.02 -29.73
C LEU A 628 0.05 -32.55 -28.35
N GLY A 629 0.02 -33.88 -28.16
CA GLY A 629 0.47 -34.52 -26.92
C GLY A 629 1.96 -34.30 -26.65
N ILE A 630 2.80 -34.51 -27.67
CA ILE A 630 4.25 -34.27 -27.60
C ILE A 630 4.56 -32.79 -27.33
N LEU A 631 3.85 -31.88 -27.98
CA LEU A 631 4.02 -30.43 -27.76
C LEU A 631 3.70 -30.05 -26.31
N ALA A 632 2.63 -30.60 -25.74
CA ALA A 632 2.26 -30.38 -24.34
C ALA A 632 3.29 -30.96 -23.36
N ILE A 633 3.90 -32.11 -23.68
CA ILE A 633 4.99 -32.69 -22.87
C ILE A 633 6.24 -31.82 -22.97
N ARG A 634 6.63 -31.41 -24.18
CA ARG A 634 7.80 -30.54 -24.40
C ARG A 634 7.64 -29.22 -23.65
N GLY A 635 6.44 -28.64 -23.67
CA GLY A 635 6.04 -27.46 -22.90
C GLY A 635 5.94 -27.67 -21.38
N ARG A 636 6.24 -28.87 -20.87
CA ARG A 636 6.50 -29.14 -19.44
C ARG A 636 7.96 -29.47 -19.17
N ILE A 637 8.58 -30.30 -20.01
CA ILE A 637 9.94 -30.85 -19.78
C ILE A 637 11.05 -29.85 -20.15
N LYS A 638 10.95 -29.13 -21.27
CA LYS A 638 11.98 -28.14 -21.66
C LYS A 638 12.04 -26.93 -20.71
N ARG A 639 11.16 -26.88 -19.71
CA ARG A 639 10.81 -25.72 -18.90
C ARG A 639 10.97 -25.98 -17.40
N GLY A 640 11.57 -27.11 -17.01
CA GLY A 640 11.78 -27.50 -15.62
C GLY A 640 13.25 -27.49 -15.17
N ASN A 641 14.14 -26.83 -15.92
CA ASN A 641 15.52 -26.60 -15.52
C ASN A 641 15.74 -25.14 -15.16
#